data_AF-A0A4Q4X227-F1
#
_entry.id   AF-A0A4Q4X227-F1
#
_cell.length_a   1.000
_cell.length_b   1.000
_cell.length_c   1.000
_cell.angle_alpha   90.00
_cell.angle_beta   90.00
_cell.angle_gamma   90.00
#
_symmetry.space_group_name_H-M   'P 1'
#
loop_
_entity.id
_entity.type
_entity.pdbx_description
1 polymer ?
#
loop_
_entity_poly.entity_id
_entity_poly.type
_entity_poly.pdbx_seq_one_letter_code
_entity_poly.pdbx_strand_id
1 'polypeptide(L)'
;MASKGTAPIIFVGHSMGGLVIKKAYILGHELPDYASLVSRVCAIFFLGTPHQGAGVAQLLSRVLALAPGSRPFVNDLSPQSAMLQSINEAFPRYSQNLQLFSFYETLPMYYGIGKGLIVEKHCAVMNYPNERRTYLDANHRDVARFSAPSEPSYILVRNALAMTIEDQRSSLNPSRREVKRDDLLALSRFLGVSGAPEDDLMTHDFQKHPGSCEWFTQGETFQQWRDDIASKVLWLRGHPGAGKSVLASHVISHLCARRLDCSYYFFAEGDQSKASINPFLRSMAWQMAALHPEAFSEISYLSNNWQDTPVDKVDHNSVWRHVFSTALLKVRLKKPQYWVIDALDECRNGSELFKFLGKLQERWPLRVLITSRPGLEAYVTHSTLPMEVISETIMEENKSDIASFLTANLQNLPGATIGAQQNMAHQILRNSNGCFLWVNLVLKELRQAHTSAEISQVLESNPSDMDAFYSRILDGMSHAKFGKNLAKAILTWTTCAFQPLSIEEIHYAVEKDIKDSVDDIGKSITGCCGLNIQGCLPADWDDCLLTVSYPRLSKPTNIASSKDCTALALSNGNVLIYDNATLLVRHTFEHGEPVWSVAFGSTGKFLATGGAKAVRIWDLASSEQRLAFKVPAVCMALAFMEEDDVLVVVTKNNLITYWDIVHDGPLDDPIDWTRDVREGDLQLHLKRPTIAAISVEQDLLVVIYRGEDIILWALNEDHVYDMYKKNSGSRRFELQNAADGSTTVLAIAFSTTIEANLLVAAYSDGDLVVFDTDSGTCRGSIEGINAQTMSCSPDGRTLATADSHGIIHFFDLKTLKLIYRIRFDTDALRTKMLVFTSDNLRLLDIRGHQLRVRLFTSTSEHDTLWSLSPEAKEEYIARIDGNTNPRWAVSHLNDDVLVRIESSTASFFSWKTLERIRSVDLAPTQNNIESVAALQHPQYLFTAGRERPNERGSPTTYHLWDFRDLLFQAALTNTSRSDLVAVKPALEFGALGLKVESLIGVAKERIIFLTPDNWVCSAQVGLSESDLNTTARSSRIAESVVRHFFIPDEWSSLVHRVLVDVRRSGEIIFVKRTELAVIRRGLEITERGAFNARSTSSSLIPPRRPVDK
;
A
#
# COMPACT_ATOMS: atom_id res chain seq x y z
N MET A 1 -3.43 29.10 -60.22
CA MET A 1 -3.74 29.21 -58.77
C MET A 1 -3.07 28.04 -58.07
N ALA A 2 -2.38 28.27 -56.95
CA ALA A 2 -1.49 27.26 -56.35
C ALA A 2 -2.25 26.07 -55.75
N SER A 3 -1.58 24.91 -55.71
CA SER A 3 -2.12 23.66 -55.18
C SER A 3 -2.47 23.77 -53.69
N LYS A 4 -3.68 23.32 -53.30
CA LYS A 4 -4.03 23.10 -51.90
C LYS A 4 -3.17 21.94 -51.37
N GLY A 5 -2.11 22.27 -50.62
CA GLY A 5 -1.14 21.29 -50.14
C GLY A 5 -1.73 20.32 -49.11
N THR A 6 -1.48 19.03 -49.31
CA THR A 6 -1.88 17.92 -48.41
C THR A 6 -0.83 17.60 -47.34
N ALA A 7 0.29 18.32 -47.31
CA ALA A 7 1.41 18.01 -46.41
C ALA A 7 1.02 18.14 -44.91
N PRO A 8 1.47 17.21 -44.03
CA PRO A 8 1.29 17.34 -42.60
C PRO A 8 2.03 18.56 -42.05
N ILE A 9 1.53 19.09 -40.93
CA ILE A 9 2.03 20.29 -40.26
C ILE A 9 2.59 19.86 -38.89
N ILE A 10 3.79 20.33 -38.59
CA ILE A 10 4.43 20.23 -37.28
C ILE A 10 4.61 21.67 -36.78
N PHE A 11 4.12 21.98 -35.59
CA PHE A 11 4.37 23.27 -34.94
C PHE A 11 5.55 23.17 -33.98
N VAL A 12 6.40 24.20 -33.96
CA VAL A 12 7.49 24.34 -32.98
C VAL A 12 7.35 25.71 -32.32
N GLY A 13 7.15 25.73 -31.00
CA GLY A 13 6.88 26.92 -30.21
C GLY A 13 7.91 27.11 -29.09
N HIS A 14 8.67 28.21 -29.13
CA HIS A 14 9.52 28.62 -28.02
C HIS A 14 8.78 29.53 -27.05
N SER A 15 8.98 29.34 -25.75
CA SER A 15 8.45 30.20 -24.69
C SER A 15 6.93 30.41 -24.84
N MET A 16 6.43 31.64 -24.75
CA MET A 16 5.03 32.02 -24.98
C MET A 16 4.46 31.55 -26.33
N GLY A 17 5.30 31.33 -27.35
CA GLY A 17 4.87 30.86 -28.66
C GLY A 17 4.13 29.52 -28.60
N GLY A 18 4.49 28.64 -27.65
CA GLY A 18 3.75 27.41 -27.40
C GLY A 18 2.31 27.64 -26.91
N LEU A 19 2.08 28.65 -26.07
CA LEU A 19 0.72 29.00 -25.61
C LEU A 19 -0.12 29.58 -26.76
N VAL A 20 0.49 30.37 -27.64
CA VAL A 20 -0.15 30.87 -28.87
C VAL A 20 -0.55 29.71 -29.78
N ILE A 21 0.34 28.73 -29.98
CA ILE A 21 0.05 27.51 -30.75
C ILE A 21 -1.11 26.72 -30.12
N LYS A 22 -1.12 26.50 -28.80
CA LYS A 22 -2.25 25.85 -28.11
C LYS A 22 -3.57 26.57 -28.38
N LYS A 23 -3.63 27.90 -28.19
CA LYS A 23 -4.87 28.67 -28.36
C LYS A 23 -5.31 28.73 -29.82
N ALA A 24 -4.38 28.86 -30.77
CA ALA A 24 -4.67 28.79 -32.20
C ALA A 24 -5.20 27.43 -32.63
N TYR A 25 -4.67 26.33 -32.06
CA TYR A 25 -5.14 24.98 -32.33
C TYR A 25 -6.57 24.73 -31.80
N ILE A 26 -6.87 25.21 -30.59
CA ILE A 26 -8.23 25.19 -30.03
C ILE A 26 -9.20 25.98 -30.93
N LEU A 27 -8.87 27.25 -31.22
CA LEU A 27 -9.72 28.12 -32.05
C LEU A 27 -9.94 27.54 -33.46
N GLY A 28 -8.96 26.84 -34.02
CA GLY A 28 -9.09 26.20 -35.33
C GLY A 28 -9.99 24.96 -35.36
N HIS A 29 -10.24 24.32 -34.20
CA HIS A 29 -11.28 23.29 -34.04
C HIS A 29 -12.67 23.91 -33.80
N GLU A 30 -12.73 25.07 -33.12
CA GLU A 30 -13.97 25.81 -32.85
C GLU A 30 -14.52 26.54 -34.08
N LEU A 31 -13.65 26.90 -35.04
CA LEU A 31 -13.99 27.69 -36.24
C LEU A 31 -13.94 26.82 -37.52
N PRO A 32 -15.09 26.55 -38.19
CA PRO A 32 -15.17 25.62 -39.33
C PRO A 32 -14.20 25.90 -40.49
N ASP A 33 -13.92 27.18 -40.77
CA ASP A 33 -13.04 27.61 -41.86
C ASP A 33 -11.60 27.06 -41.75
N TYR A 34 -11.16 26.74 -40.52
CA TYR A 34 -9.82 26.25 -40.23
C TYR A 34 -9.71 24.72 -40.09
N ALA A 35 -10.82 23.99 -40.17
CA ALA A 35 -10.82 22.53 -40.02
C ALA A 35 -9.85 21.82 -40.98
N SER A 36 -9.73 22.33 -42.22
CA SER A 36 -8.79 21.81 -43.24
C SER A 36 -7.31 22.05 -42.94
N LEU A 37 -6.99 23.00 -42.05
CA LEU A 37 -5.63 23.28 -41.58
C LEU A 37 -5.33 22.47 -40.32
N VAL A 38 -6.28 22.42 -39.38
CA VAL A 38 -6.16 21.70 -38.10
C VAL A 38 -6.05 20.19 -38.28
N SER A 39 -6.82 19.60 -39.20
CA SER A 39 -6.73 18.18 -39.59
C SER A 39 -5.38 17.76 -40.17
N ARG A 40 -4.51 18.71 -40.53
CA ARG A 40 -3.15 18.43 -41.03
C ARG A 40 -2.10 18.51 -39.92
N VAL A 41 -2.43 19.01 -38.73
CA VAL A 41 -1.47 19.12 -37.62
C VAL A 41 -1.27 17.75 -37.00
N CYS A 42 -0.04 17.24 -37.04
CA CYS A 42 0.31 15.91 -36.54
C CYS A 42 1.14 15.94 -35.23
N ALA A 43 1.91 17.01 -35.02
CA ALA A 43 2.78 17.15 -33.85
C ALA A 43 2.99 18.61 -33.42
N ILE A 44 3.25 18.80 -32.13
CA ILE A 44 3.58 20.11 -31.54
C ILE A 44 4.77 19.94 -30.58
N PHE A 45 5.80 20.76 -30.81
CA PHE A 45 7.03 20.82 -30.04
C PHE A 45 7.05 22.12 -29.22
N PHE A 46 7.19 22.00 -27.90
CA PHE A 46 7.27 23.11 -26.95
C PHE A 46 8.70 23.23 -26.42
N LEU A 47 9.34 24.39 -26.61
CA LEU A 47 10.68 24.69 -26.12
C LEU A 47 10.57 25.72 -24.99
N GLY A 48 10.64 25.29 -23.74
CA GLY A 48 10.50 26.14 -22.56
C GLY A 48 9.14 26.84 -22.45
N THR A 49 8.03 26.21 -22.84
CA THR A 49 6.71 26.85 -22.78
C THR A 49 6.14 26.81 -21.35
N PRO A 50 5.81 27.95 -20.72
CA PRO A 50 5.23 27.98 -19.37
C PRO A 50 3.74 27.58 -19.39
N HIS A 51 3.47 26.28 -19.46
CA HIS A 51 2.12 25.71 -19.56
C HIS A 51 1.24 26.03 -18.35
N GLN A 52 1.79 26.04 -17.14
CA GLN A 52 1.05 26.34 -15.90
C GLN A 52 1.18 27.81 -15.46
N GLY A 53 1.71 28.68 -16.34
CA GLY A 53 2.31 29.95 -15.94
C GLY A 53 3.68 29.73 -15.29
N ALA A 54 4.32 30.80 -14.81
CA ALA A 54 5.55 30.71 -14.03
C ALA A 54 5.57 31.81 -12.96
N GLY A 55 6.04 31.51 -11.75
CA GLY A 55 6.18 32.51 -10.67
C GLY A 55 7.08 33.71 -11.04
N VAL A 56 7.88 33.53 -12.08
CA VAL A 56 8.85 34.48 -12.66
C VAL A 56 8.20 35.44 -13.69
N ALA A 57 6.86 35.51 -13.80
CA ALA A 57 6.17 36.37 -14.78
C ALA A 57 6.59 37.87 -14.72
N GLN A 58 6.86 38.41 -13.52
CA GLN A 58 7.40 39.78 -13.33
C GLN A 58 8.86 39.97 -13.79
N LEU A 59 9.54 38.88 -14.13
CA LEU A 59 10.94 38.83 -14.54
C LEU A 59 11.04 38.51 -16.04
N LEU A 60 10.18 37.64 -16.56
CA LEU A 60 9.96 37.48 -18.00
C LEU A 60 9.57 38.82 -18.65
N SER A 61 8.75 39.63 -17.97
CA SER A 61 8.42 40.99 -18.41
C SER A 61 9.63 41.93 -18.48
N ARG A 62 10.56 41.84 -17.52
CA ARG A 62 11.82 42.63 -17.52
C ARG A 62 12.79 42.19 -18.61
N VAL A 63 12.88 40.88 -18.89
CA VAL A 63 13.68 40.35 -20.01
C VAL A 63 13.06 40.73 -21.36
N LEU A 64 11.72 40.72 -21.48
CA LEU A 64 11.01 41.16 -22.68
C LEU A 64 11.06 42.68 -22.89
N ALA A 65 11.17 43.49 -21.82
CA ALA A 65 11.31 44.94 -21.91
C ALA A 65 12.63 45.42 -22.54
N LEU A 66 13.63 44.53 -22.69
CA LEU A 66 14.88 44.79 -23.43
C LEU A 66 14.72 44.54 -24.94
N ALA A 67 13.56 44.06 -25.40
CA ALA A 67 13.22 43.94 -26.82
C ALA A 67 12.20 45.03 -27.22
N PRO A 68 12.29 45.60 -28.43
CA PRO A 68 11.38 46.68 -28.84
C PRO A 68 9.94 46.18 -29.02
N GLY A 69 8.99 46.93 -28.44
CA GLY A 69 7.54 46.76 -28.61
C GLY A 69 6.79 46.40 -27.32
N SER A 70 5.67 47.08 -27.05
CA SER A 70 4.78 46.75 -25.94
C SER A 70 4.03 45.43 -26.20
N ARG A 71 3.93 44.57 -25.17
CA ARG A 71 3.27 43.26 -25.25
C ARG A 71 2.27 43.10 -24.10
N PRO A 72 0.96 43.37 -24.31
CA PRO A 72 -0.03 43.35 -23.23
C PRO A 72 -0.23 41.97 -22.59
N PHE A 73 -0.02 40.89 -23.36
CA PHE A 73 -0.23 39.49 -22.95
C PHE A 73 0.69 38.96 -21.85
N VAL A 74 1.67 39.74 -21.38
CA VAL A 74 2.64 39.27 -20.36
C VAL A 74 2.01 39.17 -18.97
N ASN A 75 0.95 39.95 -18.70
CA ASN A 75 0.19 39.85 -17.45
C ASN A 75 -0.63 38.55 -17.37
N ASP A 76 -0.98 37.95 -18.51
CA ASP A 76 -1.75 36.70 -18.60
C ASP A 76 -0.88 35.45 -18.36
N LEU A 77 0.40 35.62 -17.97
CA LEU A 77 1.36 34.54 -17.68
C LEU A 77 1.55 34.26 -16.19
N SER A 78 0.86 35.01 -15.33
CA SER A 78 0.80 34.71 -13.91
C SER A 78 0.21 33.30 -13.70
N PRO A 79 0.72 32.54 -12.71
CA PRO A 79 0.00 31.39 -12.21
C PRO A 79 -1.44 31.81 -11.85
N GLN A 80 -2.43 31.01 -12.24
CA GLN A 80 -3.87 31.29 -12.08
C GLN A 80 -4.48 32.38 -13.00
N SER A 81 -3.83 32.77 -14.11
CA SER A 81 -4.52 33.62 -15.10
C SER A 81 -5.71 32.89 -15.75
N ALA A 82 -6.83 33.60 -15.93
CA ALA A 82 -8.04 33.03 -16.55
C ALA A 82 -7.80 32.55 -18.01
N MET A 83 -6.87 33.19 -18.72
CA MET A 83 -6.48 32.78 -20.07
C MET A 83 -5.69 31.47 -20.07
N LEU A 84 -4.75 31.28 -19.13
CA LEU A 84 -4.00 30.03 -18.97
C LEU A 84 -4.91 28.88 -18.51
N GLN A 85 -5.82 29.13 -17.56
CA GLN A 85 -6.82 28.16 -17.12
C GLN A 85 -7.68 27.70 -18.31
N SER A 86 -8.27 28.63 -19.07
CA SER A 86 -9.06 28.33 -20.27
C SER A 86 -8.27 27.50 -21.31
N ILE A 87 -6.99 27.80 -21.55
CA ILE A 87 -6.15 27.01 -22.47
C ILE A 87 -5.92 25.60 -21.93
N ASN A 88 -5.63 25.44 -20.63
CA ASN A 88 -5.32 24.15 -20.04
C ASN A 88 -6.54 23.25 -19.84
N GLU A 89 -7.74 23.81 -19.69
CA GLU A 89 -9.01 23.06 -19.67
C GLU A 89 -9.46 22.62 -21.07
N ALA A 90 -9.22 23.44 -22.10
CA ALA A 90 -9.68 23.18 -23.46
C ALA A 90 -8.71 22.32 -24.27
N PHE A 91 -7.39 22.56 -24.20
CA PHE A 91 -6.40 21.87 -25.03
C PHE A 91 -6.42 20.33 -24.92
N PRO A 92 -6.59 19.69 -23.74
CA PRO A 92 -6.66 18.22 -23.61
C PRO A 92 -7.74 17.56 -24.48
N ARG A 93 -8.85 18.27 -24.73
CA ARG A 93 -10.00 17.75 -25.50
C ARG A 93 -9.66 17.54 -26.97
N TYR A 94 -8.68 18.29 -27.48
CA TYR A 94 -8.28 18.29 -28.89
C TYR A 94 -6.91 17.64 -29.12
N SER A 95 -6.09 17.48 -28.09
CA SER A 95 -4.68 17.09 -28.23
C SER A 95 -4.41 15.59 -28.21
N GLN A 96 -5.43 14.73 -28.04
CA GLN A 96 -5.25 13.26 -27.89
C GLN A 96 -4.54 12.60 -29.08
N ASN A 97 -4.80 13.08 -30.30
CA ASN A 97 -4.27 12.52 -31.54
C ASN A 97 -2.96 13.17 -32.01
N LEU A 98 -2.38 14.09 -31.22
CA LEU A 98 -1.12 14.77 -31.54
C LEU A 98 0.08 14.06 -30.90
N GLN A 99 1.23 14.10 -31.57
CA GLN A 99 2.51 13.89 -30.89
C GLN A 99 2.92 15.18 -30.19
N LEU A 100 2.98 15.16 -28.85
CA LEU A 100 3.37 16.32 -28.06
C LEU A 100 4.80 16.12 -27.54
N PHE A 101 5.64 17.14 -27.68
CA PHE A 101 7.00 17.15 -27.13
C PHE A 101 7.20 18.39 -26.27
N SER A 102 7.69 18.22 -25.05
CA SER A 102 7.95 19.31 -24.11
C SER A 102 9.39 19.28 -23.64
N PHE A 103 10.14 20.29 -24.08
CA PHE A 103 11.54 20.50 -23.75
C PHE A 103 11.68 21.58 -22.69
N TYR A 104 12.43 21.31 -21.62
CA TYR A 104 12.64 22.25 -20.49
C TYR A 104 14.11 22.58 -20.26
N GLU A 105 14.38 23.79 -19.77
CA GLU A 105 15.73 24.27 -19.45
C GLU A 105 16.28 23.68 -18.14
N THR A 106 17.60 23.55 -18.06
CA THR A 106 18.34 23.12 -16.85
C THR A 106 19.34 24.16 -16.36
N LEU A 107 19.81 25.06 -17.23
CA LEU A 107 20.82 26.05 -16.87
C LEU A 107 20.16 27.38 -16.51
N PRO A 108 20.37 27.92 -15.29
CA PRO A 108 19.77 29.19 -14.89
C PRO A 108 20.35 30.37 -15.69
N MET A 109 19.48 31.27 -16.12
CA MET A 109 19.84 32.52 -16.80
C MET A 109 20.21 33.62 -15.80
N TYR A 110 21.15 34.49 -16.16
CA TYR A 110 21.45 35.71 -15.41
C TYR A 110 20.52 36.86 -15.85
N TYR A 111 19.88 37.53 -14.89
CA TYR A 111 18.96 38.65 -15.12
C TYR A 111 19.28 39.82 -14.17
N GLY A 112 20.27 40.63 -14.54
CA GLY A 112 20.76 41.72 -13.70
C GLY A 112 21.49 41.19 -12.47
N ILE A 113 20.92 41.41 -11.28
CA ILE A 113 21.52 41.03 -9.98
C ILE A 113 21.18 39.56 -9.60
N GLY A 114 20.23 38.91 -10.30
CA GLY A 114 19.75 37.56 -10.01
C GLY A 114 20.20 36.49 -11.02
N LYS A 115 20.16 35.23 -10.58
CA LYS A 115 20.39 34.02 -11.37
C LYS A 115 19.31 32.99 -11.03
N GLY A 116 18.65 32.41 -12.04
CA GLY A 116 17.59 31.42 -11.83
C GLY A 116 17.03 30.87 -13.14
N LEU A 117 16.22 29.82 -13.06
CA LEU A 117 15.43 29.35 -14.20
C LEU A 117 14.27 30.33 -14.46
N ILE A 118 13.90 30.52 -15.71
CA ILE A 118 12.80 31.39 -16.15
C ILE A 118 11.48 30.61 -16.18
N VAL A 119 11.53 29.34 -16.56
CA VAL A 119 10.41 28.39 -16.53
C VAL A 119 10.87 27.09 -15.88
N GLU A 120 10.44 26.86 -14.65
CA GLU A 120 10.74 25.63 -13.92
C GLU A 120 10.16 24.40 -14.62
N LYS A 121 10.78 23.22 -14.41
CA LYS A 121 10.36 21.95 -15.02
C LYS A 121 8.85 21.68 -14.89
N HIS A 122 8.27 21.93 -13.71
CA HIS A 122 6.86 21.68 -13.45
C HIS A 122 5.93 22.63 -14.24
N CYS A 123 6.40 23.84 -14.54
CA CYS A 123 5.72 24.79 -15.43
C CYS A 123 5.89 24.43 -16.91
N ALA A 124 7.01 23.79 -17.28
CA ALA A 124 7.41 23.50 -18.65
C ALA A 124 6.82 22.20 -19.24
N VAL A 125 6.07 21.42 -18.46
CA VAL A 125 5.43 20.16 -18.88
C VAL A 125 3.93 20.17 -18.60
N MET A 126 3.17 19.37 -19.35
CA MET A 126 1.71 19.26 -19.25
C MET A 126 1.24 18.04 -18.45
N ASN A 127 2.12 17.03 -18.30
CA ASN A 127 1.85 15.75 -17.68
C ASN A 127 0.80 14.89 -18.43
N TYR A 128 0.69 15.03 -19.76
CA TYR A 128 -0.26 14.23 -20.56
C TYR A 128 0.32 12.86 -20.94
N PRO A 129 -0.51 11.81 -21.16
CA PRO A 129 -0.02 10.49 -21.56
C PRO A 129 0.65 10.44 -22.94
N ASN A 130 0.31 11.35 -23.86
CA ASN A 130 0.87 11.45 -25.21
C ASN A 130 1.97 12.53 -25.33
N GLU A 131 2.52 12.99 -24.21
CA GLU A 131 3.59 13.99 -24.14
C GLU A 131 4.94 13.35 -23.83
N ARG A 132 5.89 13.47 -24.77
CA ARG A 132 7.31 13.17 -24.56
C ARG A 132 7.99 14.35 -23.86
N ARG A 133 8.72 14.09 -22.78
CA ARG A 133 9.30 15.12 -21.90
C ARG A 133 10.82 14.97 -21.88
N THR A 134 11.54 16.02 -22.26
CA THR A 134 13.00 15.99 -22.40
C THR A 134 13.60 17.26 -21.83
N TYR A 135 14.80 17.20 -21.24
CA TYR A 135 15.51 18.41 -20.85
C TYR A 135 16.50 18.83 -21.94
N LEU A 136 16.84 20.11 -21.97
CA LEU A 136 17.91 20.64 -22.82
C LEU A 136 18.92 21.32 -21.90
N ASP A 137 20.21 21.01 -22.08
CA ASP A 137 21.30 21.60 -21.28
C ASP A 137 21.62 23.01 -21.77
N ALA A 138 20.65 23.89 -21.53
CA ALA A 138 20.57 25.25 -22.03
C ALA A 138 19.79 26.10 -21.03
N ASN A 139 19.98 27.41 -21.11
CA ASN A 139 19.13 28.39 -20.44
C ASN A 139 17.96 28.80 -21.37
N HIS A 140 16.98 29.52 -20.83
CA HIS A 140 15.74 29.89 -21.55
C HIS A 140 15.93 30.64 -22.88
N ARG A 141 17.06 31.32 -23.07
CA ARG A 141 17.40 32.01 -24.33
C ARG A 141 17.97 31.03 -25.37
N ASP A 142 18.72 30.04 -24.91
CA ASP A 142 19.52 29.14 -25.73
C ASP A 142 18.80 27.79 -25.97
N VAL A 143 17.75 27.49 -25.22
CA VAL A 143 16.81 26.34 -25.41
C VAL A 143 16.18 26.26 -26.81
N ALA A 144 16.25 27.35 -27.59
CA ALA A 144 15.84 27.43 -28.99
C ALA A 144 16.90 28.11 -29.89
N ARG A 145 18.16 28.22 -29.44
CA ARG A 145 19.27 28.83 -30.17
C ARG A 145 20.54 28.00 -29.99
N PHE A 146 20.80 27.16 -30.97
CA PHE A 146 21.92 26.23 -30.94
C PHE A 146 23.17 26.86 -31.59
N SER A 147 24.31 26.64 -30.97
CA SER A 147 25.61 27.16 -31.40
C SER A 147 26.21 26.40 -32.58
N ALA A 148 25.99 25.08 -32.63
CA ALA A 148 26.47 24.20 -33.69
C ALA A 148 25.57 22.96 -33.89
N PRO A 149 25.56 22.33 -35.09
CA PRO A 149 24.81 21.10 -35.33
C PRO A 149 25.27 19.87 -34.53
N SER A 150 26.41 19.97 -33.83
CA SER A 150 26.97 18.96 -32.93
C SER A 150 26.54 19.14 -31.46
N GLU A 151 25.80 20.19 -31.13
CA GLU A 151 25.36 20.46 -29.76
C GLU A 151 24.33 19.42 -29.29
N PRO A 152 24.44 18.84 -28.07
CA PRO A 152 23.50 17.82 -27.59
C PRO A 152 22.03 18.27 -27.64
N SER A 153 21.76 19.51 -27.22
CA SER A 153 20.42 20.10 -27.26
C SER A 153 19.86 20.22 -28.68
N TYR A 154 20.69 20.54 -29.67
CA TYR A 154 20.31 20.52 -31.08
C TYR A 154 20.02 19.11 -31.57
N ILE A 155 20.90 18.16 -31.25
CA ILE A 155 20.78 16.75 -31.66
C ILE A 155 19.48 16.14 -31.13
N LEU A 156 19.11 16.42 -29.87
CA LEU A 156 17.85 15.96 -29.27
C LEU A 156 16.62 16.47 -30.04
N VAL A 157 16.52 17.79 -30.24
CA VAL A 157 15.38 18.41 -30.93
C VAL A 157 15.33 17.97 -32.40
N ARG A 158 16.49 17.85 -33.06
CA ARG A 158 16.65 17.32 -34.43
C ARG A 158 16.20 15.86 -34.52
N ASN A 159 16.62 14.99 -33.60
CA ASN A 159 16.28 13.57 -33.64
C ASN A 159 14.78 13.36 -33.42
N ALA A 160 14.18 14.08 -32.46
CA ALA A 160 12.75 14.05 -32.23
C ALA A 160 11.97 14.54 -33.48
N LEU A 161 12.37 15.65 -34.11
CA LEU A 161 11.80 16.11 -35.37
C LEU A 161 11.97 15.10 -36.51
N ALA A 162 13.16 14.51 -36.67
CA ALA A 162 13.45 13.54 -37.71
C ALA A 162 12.62 12.26 -37.55
N MET A 163 12.46 11.77 -36.31
CA MET A 163 11.61 10.63 -35.99
C MET A 163 10.14 10.91 -36.34
N THR A 164 9.59 12.05 -35.93
CA THR A 164 8.22 12.45 -36.29
C THR A 164 8.04 12.60 -37.80
N ILE A 165 9.04 13.15 -38.52
CA ILE A 165 8.99 13.27 -39.98
C ILE A 165 9.02 11.89 -40.66
N GLU A 166 9.82 10.94 -40.16
CA GLU A 166 9.91 9.60 -40.75
C GLU A 166 8.64 8.77 -40.47
N ASP A 167 8.05 8.88 -39.28
CA ASP A 167 6.75 8.29 -38.89
C ASP A 167 5.58 8.82 -39.76
N GLN A 168 5.66 10.08 -40.20
CA GLN A 168 4.71 10.62 -41.19
C GLN A 168 5.03 10.17 -42.64
N ARG A 169 6.28 9.79 -42.94
CA ARG A 169 6.70 9.32 -44.29
C ARG A 169 6.44 7.84 -44.52
N SER A 170 6.50 7.00 -43.48
CA SER A 170 6.04 5.60 -43.53
C SER A 170 4.54 5.54 -43.83
N SER A 171 3.75 6.32 -43.08
CA SER A 171 2.30 6.48 -43.25
C SER A 171 1.88 6.90 -44.67
N LEU A 172 2.74 7.62 -45.40
CA LEU A 172 2.50 8.06 -46.79
C LEU A 172 2.92 7.04 -47.88
N ASN A 173 3.48 5.88 -47.54
CA ASN A 173 3.91 4.83 -48.47
C ASN A 173 3.09 3.52 -48.29
N PRO A 174 1.99 3.30 -49.05
CA PRO A 174 0.98 2.28 -48.72
C PRO A 174 1.36 0.81 -48.98
N SER A 175 2.64 0.50 -49.23
CA SER A 175 3.08 -0.83 -49.68
C SER A 175 3.37 -1.83 -48.56
N ARG A 176 3.21 -1.43 -47.29
CA ARG A 176 3.02 -2.34 -46.15
C ARG A 176 1.60 -2.21 -45.63
N ARG A 177 0.94 -3.34 -45.35
CA ARG A 177 -0.28 -3.36 -44.53
C ARG A 177 0.12 -3.09 -43.08
N GLU A 178 0.27 -1.81 -42.74
CA GLU A 178 0.59 -1.42 -41.36
C GLU A 178 -0.61 -1.66 -40.45
N VAL A 179 -0.31 -2.18 -39.26
CA VAL A 179 -1.25 -2.31 -38.14
C VAL A 179 -1.64 -0.90 -37.70
N LYS A 180 -2.94 -0.64 -37.46
CA LYS A 180 -3.33 0.71 -37.02
C LYS A 180 -2.84 0.97 -35.60
N ARG A 181 -2.48 2.23 -35.34
CA ARG A 181 -2.01 2.70 -34.03
C ARG A 181 -3.00 2.37 -32.91
N ASP A 182 -4.30 2.49 -33.17
CA ASP A 182 -5.37 2.17 -32.21
C ASP A 182 -5.39 0.68 -31.85
N ASP A 183 -5.11 -0.20 -32.82
CA ASP A 183 -5.09 -1.65 -32.59
C ASP A 183 -3.84 -2.06 -31.76
N LEU A 184 -2.70 -1.38 -31.94
CA LEU A 184 -1.52 -1.55 -31.09
C LEU A 184 -1.71 -1.01 -29.66
N LEU A 185 -2.54 0.03 -29.49
CA LEU A 185 -2.96 0.54 -28.17
C LEU A 185 -3.96 -0.39 -27.47
N ALA A 186 -4.79 -1.11 -28.22
CA ALA A 186 -5.61 -2.19 -27.67
C ALA A 186 -4.71 -3.36 -27.17
N LEU A 187 -3.71 -3.75 -27.95
CA LEU A 187 -2.75 -4.78 -27.52
C LEU A 187 -1.86 -4.36 -26.34
N SER A 188 -1.44 -3.10 -26.24
CA SER A 188 -0.65 -2.65 -25.08
C SER A 188 -1.46 -2.72 -23.79
N ARG A 189 -2.77 -2.41 -23.84
CA ARG A 189 -3.70 -2.59 -22.70
C ARG A 189 -3.88 -4.07 -22.35
N PHE A 190 -4.11 -4.93 -23.34
CA PHE A 190 -4.27 -6.37 -23.12
C PHE A 190 -3.03 -7.01 -22.49
N LEU A 191 -1.84 -6.63 -22.96
CA LEU A 191 -0.56 -7.10 -22.44
C LEU A 191 -0.07 -6.29 -21.22
N GLY A 192 -0.85 -5.31 -20.72
CA GLY A 192 -0.49 -4.44 -19.58
C GLY A 192 0.85 -3.72 -19.71
N VAL A 193 1.26 -3.33 -20.92
CA VAL A 193 2.52 -2.62 -21.19
C VAL A 193 2.30 -1.13 -20.96
N SER A 194 2.74 -0.63 -19.79
CA SER A 194 2.50 0.73 -19.30
C SER A 194 3.59 1.76 -19.64
N GLY A 195 4.78 1.31 -20.05
CA GLY A 195 5.89 2.17 -20.51
C GLY A 195 6.30 1.84 -21.94
N ALA A 196 6.75 2.85 -22.68
CA ALA A 196 7.28 2.66 -24.04
C ALA A 196 8.73 2.13 -23.95
N PRO A 197 9.08 0.98 -24.56
CA PRO A 197 10.46 0.47 -24.56
C PRO A 197 11.47 1.51 -25.08
N GLU A 198 11.04 2.38 -25.98
CA GLU A 198 11.84 3.46 -26.55
C GLU A 198 12.35 4.47 -25.50
N ASP A 199 11.66 4.65 -24.37
CA ASP A 199 12.05 5.60 -23.33
C ASP A 199 13.33 5.14 -22.59
N ASP A 200 13.47 3.83 -22.36
CA ASP A 200 14.68 3.24 -21.79
C ASP A 200 15.84 3.30 -22.79
N LEU A 201 15.57 2.97 -24.06
CA LEU A 201 16.53 3.07 -25.15
C LEU A 201 17.09 4.50 -25.28
N MET A 202 16.21 5.51 -25.26
CA MET A 202 16.58 6.92 -25.31
C MET A 202 17.38 7.36 -24.07
N THR A 203 17.05 6.83 -22.89
CA THR A 203 17.79 7.12 -21.63
C THR A 203 19.23 6.65 -21.70
N HIS A 204 19.49 5.47 -22.29
CA HIS A 204 20.85 4.94 -22.46
C HIS A 204 21.59 5.50 -23.69
N ASP A 205 20.89 5.79 -24.80
CA ASP A 205 21.53 6.47 -25.95
C ASP A 205 21.93 7.91 -25.61
N PHE A 206 21.21 8.60 -24.70
CA PHE A 206 21.61 9.92 -24.22
C PHE A 206 22.98 9.91 -23.50
N GLN A 207 23.34 8.83 -22.82
CA GLN A 207 24.61 8.70 -22.09
C GLN A 207 25.80 8.40 -23.03
N LYS A 208 25.53 8.14 -24.31
CA LYS A 208 26.51 7.73 -25.31
C LYS A 208 27.30 8.91 -25.87
N HIS A 209 28.61 8.76 -25.99
CA HIS A 209 29.42 9.73 -26.73
C HIS A 209 29.31 9.49 -28.25
N PRO A 210 29.19 10.53 -29.09
CA PRO A 210 29.24 10.35 -30.54
C PRO A 210 30.48 9.58 -31.02
N GLY A 211 30.28 8.59 -31.89
CA GLY A 211 31.35 7.70 -32.38
C GLY A 211 31.82 6.61 -31.41
N SER A 212 31.28 6.54 -30.18
CA SER A 212 31.60 5.43 -29.25
C SER A 212 30.84 4.15 -29.58
N CYS A 213 31.33 3.01 -29.09
CA CYS A 213 30.81 1.65 -29.32
C CYS A 213 30.88 1.17 -30.79
N GLU A 214 31.48 1.93 -31.69
CA GLU A 214 31.65 1.53 -33.10
C GLU A 214 32.54 0.30 -33.24
N TRP A 215 33.62 0.21 -32.43
CA TRP A 215 34.55 -0.92 -32.38
C TRP A 215 33.81 -2.26 -32.29
N PHE A 216 32.81 -2.36 -31.41
CA PHE A 216 32.06 -3.58 -31.19
C PHE A 216 31.24 -3.97 -32.42
N THR A 217 30.52 -3.01 -33.01
CA THR A 217 29.67 -3.29 -34.17
C THR A 217 30.42 -3.43 -35.50
N GLN A 218 31.68 -2.99 -35.54
CA GLN A 218 32.63 -3.26 -36.61
C GLN A 218 33.46 -4.53 -36.35
N GLY A 219 33.51 -5.02 -35.11
CA GLY A 219 34.26 -6.21 -34.70
C GLY A 219 33.73 -7.51 -35.30
N GLU A 220 34.62 -8.47 -35.51
CA GLU A 220 34.30 -9.72 -36.20
C GLU A 220 33.25 -10.54 -35.44
N THR A 221 33.37 -10.67 -34.11
CA THR A 221 32.42 -11.44 -33.27
C THR A 221 30.98 -10.95 -33.41
N PHE A 222 30.75 -9.63 -33.44
CA PHE A 222 29.41 -9.06 -33.62
C PHE A 222 28.88 -9.32 -35.03
N GLN A 223 29.72 -9.17 -36.06
CA GLN A 223 29.32 -9.42 -37.44
C GLN A 223 28.99 -10.91 -37.67
N GLN A 224 29.82 -11.82 -37.14
CA GLN A 224 29.54 -13.27 -37.14
C GLN A 224 28.21 -13.57 -36.45
N TRP A 225 27.97 -13.07 -35.23
CA TRP A 225 26.68 -13.25 -34.54
C TRP A 225 25.49 -12.69 -35.34
N ARG A 226 25.62 -11.48 -35.91
CA ARG A 226 24.54 -10.82 -36.66
C ARG A 226 24.20 -11.57 -37.94
N ASP A 227 25.21 -11.93 -38.73
CA ASP A 227 25.03 -12.40 -40.11
C ASP A 227 25.01 -13.94 -40.25
N ASP A 228 25.18 -14.69 -39.14
CA ASP A 228 24.99 -16.15 -39.13
C ASP A 228 23.59 -16.55 -39.63
N ILE A 229 23.42 -17.83 -39.97
CA ILE A 229 22.13 -18.45 -40.28
C ILE A 229 21.56 -19.15 -39.05
N ALA A 230 22.41 -19.78 -38.21
CA ALA A 230 22.02 -20.54 -37.02
C ALA A 230 21.67 -19.65 -35.82
N SER A 231 20.81 -20.14 -34.92
CA SER A 231 20.40 -19.42 -33.70
C SER A 231 21.54 -19.31 -32.69
N LYS A 232 21.89 -18.08 -32.27
CA LYS A 232 23.06 -17.78 -31.41
C LYS A 232 22.76 -16.79 -30.29
N VAL A 233 23.46 -16.97 -29.17
CA VAL A 233 23.52 -16.03 -28.04
C VAL A 233 24.91 -15.37 -28.04
N LEU A 234 24.95 -14.04 -28.00
CA LEU A 234 26.17 -13.27 -27.75
C LEU A 234 26.08 -12.66 -26.34
N TRP A 235 26.88 -13.18 -25.42
CA TRP A 235 26.87 -12.79 -24.01
C TRP A 235 28.05 -11.87 -23.68
N LEU A 236 27.75 -10.60 -23.45
CA LEU A 236 28.71 -9.55 -23.11
C LEU A 236 28.83 -9.39 -21.60
N ARG A 237 30.04 -9.62 -21.08
CA ARG A 237 30.36 -9.46 -19.67
C ARG A 237 31.13 -8.17 -19.43
N GLY A 238 30.78 -7.47 -18.36
CA GLY A 238 31.51 -6.28 -17.94
C GLY A 238 31.24 -5.94 -16.47
N HIS A 239 32.24 -5.39 -15.81
CA HIS A 239 32.11 -4.86 -14.45
C HIS A 239 31.08 -3.71 -14.37
N PRO A 240 30.63 -3.30 -13.16
CA PRO A 240 29.84 -2.09 -12.99
C PRO A 240 30.53 -0.87 -13.61
N GLY A 241 29.79 -0.01 -14.33
CA GLY A 241 30.35 1.17 -14.99
C GLY A 241 31.10 0.92 -16.32
N ALA A 242 31.16 -0.31 -16.83
CA ALA A 242 31.79 -0.66 -18.12
C ALA A 242 30.97 -0.28 -19.37
N GLY A 243 29.88 0.50 -19.25
CA GLY A 243 29.08 0.96 -20.40
C GLY A 243 28.13 -0.08 -21.03
N LYS A 244 27.85 -1.21 -20.37
CA LYS A 244 26.98 -2.30 -20.89
C LYS A 244 25.67 -1.81 -21.55
N SER A 245 24.88 -1.01 -20.83
CA SER A 245 23.58 -0.51 -21.30
C SER A 245 23.70 0.49 -22.45
N VAL A 246 24.78 1.28 -22.49
CA VAL A 246 25.12 2.18 -23.60
C VAL A 246 25.48 1.38 -24.85
N LEU A 247 26.24 0.30 -24.69
CA LEU A 247 26.59 -0.63 -25.76
C LEU A 247 25.35 -1.39 -26.28
N ALA A 248 24.47 -1.86 -25.39
CA ALA A 248 23.19 -2.46 -25.77
C ALA A 248 22.31 -1.49 -26.57
N SER A 249 22.19 -0.23 -26.12
CA SER A 249 21.49 0.84 -26.84
C SER A 249 22.10 1.13 -28.22
N HIS A 250 23.44 1.17 -28.33
CA HIS A 250 24.13 1.29 -29.62
C HIS A 250 23.80 0.12 -30.55
N VAL A 251 23.80 -1.12 -30.05
CA VAL A 251 23.44 -2.31 -30.85
C VAL A 251 22.00 -2.24 -31.34
N ILE A 252 21.04 -1.93 -30.46
CA ILE A 252 19.62 -1.79 -30.84
C ILE A 252 19.49 -0.75 -31.96
N SER A 253 20.10 0.43 -31.77
CA SER A 253 20.11 1.50 -32.77
C SER A 253 20.74 1.07 -34.10
N HIS A 254 21.84 0.30 -34.06
CA HIS A 254 22.57 -0.21 -35.22
C HIS A 254 21.80 -1.30 -36.01
N LEU A 255 21.00 -2.11 -35.31
CA LEU A 255 20.10 -3.12 -35.90
C LEU A 255 18.86 -2.45 -36.52
N CYS A 256 18.21 -1.56 -35.78
CA CYS A 256 17.05 -0.79 -36.24
C CYS A 256 17.38 0.08 -37.46
N ALA A 257 18.55 0.74 -37.48
CA ALA A 257 19.02 1.52 -38.64
C ALA A 257 19.22 0.66 -39.91
N ARG A 258 19.52 -0.64 -39.75
CA ARG A 258 19.59 -1.61 -40.87
C ARG A 258 18.24 -2.21 -41.24
N ARG A 259 17.14 -1.82 -40.59
CA ARG A 259 15.79 -2.40 -40.73
C ARG A 259 15.78 -3.91 -40.45
N LEU A 260 16.57 -4.32 -39.46
CA LEU A 260 16.53 -5.67 -38.87
C LEU A 260 15.48 -5.69 -37.76
N ASP A 261 14.75 -6.80 -37.67
CA ASP A 261 13.58 -6.91 -36.80
C ASP A 261 14.05 -7.17 -35.36
N CYS A 262 14.17 -6.10 -34.56
CA CYS A 262 14.79 -6.08 -33.24
C CYS A 262 13.78 -5.75 -32.14
N SER A 263 13.72 -6.60 -31.11
CA SER A 263 12.99 -6.37 -29.86
C SER A 263 13.98 -6.33 -28.70
N TYR A 264 13.70 -5.56 -27.65
CA TYR A 264 14.68 -5.31 -26.60
C TYR A 264 14.06 -5.02 -25.24
N TYR A 265 14.84 -5.26 -24.18
CA TYR A 265 14.42 -5.02 -22.80
C TYR A 265 15.63 -4.67 -21.92
N PHE A 266 15.43 -3.71 -21.02
CA PHE A 266 16.41 -3.30 -20.02
C PHE A 266 15.92 -3.75 -18.64
N PHE A 267 16.61 -4.73 -18.04
CA PHE A 267 16.38 -5.07 -16.64
C PHE A 267 16.96 -3.96 -15.75
N ALA A 268 16.29 -3.66 -14.64
CA ALA A 268 16.73 -2.69 -13.65
C ALA A 268 16.30 -3.17 -12.27
N GLU A 269 17.25 -3.50 -11.39
CA GLU A 269 16.96 -4.11 -10.07
C GLU A 269 16.16 -3.15 -9.17
N GLY A 270 16.43 -1.85 -9.29
CA GLY A 270 15.75 -0.79 -8.56
C GLY A 270 14.33 -0.46 -9.05
N ASP A 271 13.90 -0.98 -10.20
CA ASP A 271 12.54 -0.83 -10.71
C ASP A 271 11.80 -2.17 -10.61
N GLN A 272 10.89 -2.28 -9.64
CA GLN A 272 10.12 -3.52 -9.43
C GLN A 272 9.26 -3.92 -10.64
N SER A 273 8.88 -2.96 -11.49
CA SER A 273 8.15 -3.23 -12.73
C SER A 273 9.03 -3.84 -13.83
N LYS A 274 10.36 -3.78 -13.68
CA LYS A 274 11.34 -4.28 -14.66
C LYS A 274 12.20 -5.44 -14.15
N ALA A 275 12.35 -5.63 -12.85
CA ALA A 275 13.19 -6.68 -12.25
C ALA A 275 12.67 -8.14 -12.40
N SER A 276 11.74 -8.46 -13.31
CA SER A 276 11.16 -9.81 -13.41
C SER A 276 10.80 -10.26 -14.84
N ILE A 277 10.60 -11.57 -15.03
CA ILE A 277 10.42 -12.18 -16.36
C ILE A 277 9.03 -11.92 -16.97
N ASN A 278 7.99 -11.70 -16.15
CA ASN A 278 6.62 -11.44 -16.67
C ASN A 278 6.57 -10.14 -17.51
N PRO A 279 7.01 -8.97 -17.00
CA PRO A 279 7.03 -7.71 -17.75
C PRO A 279 7.92 -7.78 -19.00
N PHE A 280 9.07 -8.46 -18.91
CA PHE A 280 9.92 -8.80 -20.05
C PHE A 280 9.11 -9.54 -21.15
N LEU A 281 8.47 -10.66 -20.82
CA LEU A 281 7.72 -11.46 -21.80
C LEU A 281 6.59 -10.65 -22.47
N ARG A 282 5.86 -9.83 -21.69
CA ARG A 282 4.78 -8.99 -22.21
C ARG A 282 5.28 -7.90 -23.14
N SER A 283 6.39 -7.24 -22.79
CA SER A 283 7.05 -6.23 -23.64
C SER A 283 7.57 -6.85 -24.94
N MET A 284 8.25 -8.00 -24.88
CA MET A 284 8.76 -8.69 -26.07
C MET A 284 7.62 -9.16 -27.00
N ALA A 285 6.51 -9.64 -26.43
CA ALA A 285 5.32 -10.00 -27.22
C ALA A 285 4.70 -8.80 -27.94
N TRP A 286 4.58 -7.65 -27.25
CA TRP A 286 4.06 -6.41 -27.85
C TRP A 286 4.97 -5.89 -28.96
N GLN A 287 6.30 -5.86 -28.73
CA GLN A 287 7.27 -5.44 -29.76
C GLN A 287 7.26 -6.38 -30.98
N MET A 288 7.14 -7.69 -30.78
CA MET A 288 6.99 -8.63 -31.89
C MET A 288 5.69 -8.44 -32.67
N ALA A 289 4.58 -8.10 -32.00
CA ALA A 289 3.33 -7.73 -32.66
C ALA A 289 3.47 -6.42 -33.48
N ALA A 290 4.20 -5.43 -32.97
CA ALA A 290 4.46 -4.19 -33.70
C ALA A 290 5.34 -4.39 -34.95
N LEU A 291 6.26 -5.36 -34.93
CA LEU A 291 7.16 -5.68 -36.05
C LEU A 291 6.54 -6.60 -37.12
N HIS A 292 5.76 -7.61 -36.70
CA HIS A 292 5.30 -8.70 -37.58
C HIS A 292 3.78 -8.80 -37.63
N PRO A 293 3.13 -8.54 -38.79
CA PRO A 293 1.67 -8.65 -38.94
C PRO A 293 1.09 -10.02 -38.58
N GLU A 294 1.85 -11.10 -38.78
CA GLU A 294 1.46 -12.45 -38.37
C GLU A 294 1.38 -12.58 -36.85
N ALA A 295 2.39 -12.08 -36.13
CA ALA A 295 2.41 -12.04 -34.67
C ALA A 295 1.30 -11.14 -34.10
N PHE A 296 1.08 -9.98 -34.74
CA PHE A 296 -0.05 -9.13 -34.44
C PHE A 296 -1.38 -9.89 -34.55
N SER A 297 -1.62 -10.58 -35.67
CA SER A 297 -2.89 -11.26 -35.92
C SER A 297 -3.20 -12.38 -34.90
N GLU A 298 -2.21 -13.17 -34.48
CA GLU A 298 -2.39 -14.21 -33.47
C GLU A 298 -2.59 -13.62 -32.06
N ILE A 299 -1.86 -12.55 -31.70
CA ILE A 299 -2.04 -11.89 -30.39
C ILE A 299 -3.36 -11.11 -30.33
N SER A 300 -3.82 -10.49 -31.42
CA SER A 300 -5.15 -9.87 -31.48
C SER A 300 -6.27 -10.91 -31.45
N TYR A 301 -6.10 -12.05 -32.11
CA TYR A 301 -7.05 -13.16 -31.98
C TYR A 301 -7.13 -13.65 -30.53
N LEU A 302 -5.98 -13.84 -29.87
CA LEU A 302 -5.93 -14.16 -28.44
C LEU A 302 -6.63 -13.10 -27.59
N SER A 303 -6.28 -11.82 -27.76
CA SER A 303 -6.85 -10.68 -27.03
C SER A 303 -8.37 -10.57 -27.16
N ASN A 304 -8.93 -10.89 -28.33
CA ASN A 304 -10.37 -10.82 -28.60
C ASN A 304 -11.15 -12.01 -28.03
N ASN A 305 -10.47 -13.12 -27.73
CA ASN A 305 -11.08 -14.35 -27.17
C ASN A 305 -10.63 -14.61 -25.72
N TRP A 306 -9.96 -13.65 -25.09
CA TRP A 306 -9.45 -13.79 -23.73
C TRP A 306 -10.56 -13.65 -22.70
N GLN A 307 -10.75 -14.69 -21.88
CA GLN A 307 -11.74 -14.71 -20.79
C GLN A 307 -11.10 -14.95 -19.41
N ASP A 308 -9.78 -15.19 -19.38
CA ASP A 308 -9.00 -15.46 -18.18
C ASP A 308 -8.55 -14.17 -17.47
N THR A 309 -7.86 -14.32 -16.33
CA THR A 309 -7.20 -13.23 -15.60
C THR A 309 -6.34 -12.35 -16.53
N PRO A 310 -6.29 -11.01 -16.34
CA PRO A 310 -5.43 -10.12 -17.12
C PRO A 310 -3.97 -10.60 -17.18
N VAL A 311 -3.36 -10.49 -18.37
CA VAL A 311 -2.05 -11.11 -18.69
C VAL A 311 -0.90 -10.54 -17.84
N ASP A 312 -1.04 -9.29 -17.40
CA ASP A 312 -0.13 -8.62 -16.48
C ASP A 312 -0.21 -9.16 -15.03
N LYS A 313 -1.33 -9.78 -14.63
CA LYS A 313 -1.59 -10.30 -13.28
C LYS A 313 -1.33 -11.81 -13.11
N VAL A 314 -0.86 -12.51 -14.15
CA VAL A 314 -0.51 -13.95 -14.07
C VAL A 314 1.00 -14.18 -14.02
N ASP A 315 1.45 -15.35 -13.55
CA ASP A 315 2.89 -15.67 -13.47
C ASP A 315 3.57 -15.78 -14.85
N HIS A 316 4.90 -15.69 -14.90
CA HIS A 316 5.66 -15.71 -16.17
C HIS A 316 5.54 -17.02 -16.96
N ASN A 317 5.33 -18.18 -16.32
CA ASN A 317 5.06 -19.43 -17.03
C ASN A 317 3.65 -19.43 -17.61
N SER A 318 2.70 -18.75 -16.97
CA SER A 318 1.35 -18.54 -17.52
C SER A 318 1.35 -17.55 -18.68
N VAL A 319 2.10 -16.43 -18.62
CA VAL A 319 2.32 -15.56 -19.81
C VAL A 319 2.96 -16.37 -20.95
N TRP A 320 3.98 -17.18 -20.65
CA TRP A 320 4.61 -18.03 -21.66
C TRP A 320 3.65 -19.07 -22.26
N ARG A 321 2.80 -19.70 -21.44
CA ARG A 321 1.81 -20.68 -21.92
C ARG A 321 0.76 -20.01 -22.81
N HIS A 322 0.22 -18.88 -22.36
CA HIS A 322 -0.98 -18.28 -22.95
C HIS A 322 -0.73 -17.21 -24.01
N VAL A 323 0.46 -16.59 -24.07
CA VAL A 323 0.83 -15.63 -25.12
C VAL A 323 1.85 -16.23 -26.08
N PHE A 324 2.89 -16.88 -25.55
CA PHE A 324 3.94 -17.42 -26.42
C PHE A 324 3.54 -18.76 -27.04
N SER A 325 3.07 -19.73 -26.25
CA SER A 325 2.83 -21.09 -26.75
C SER A 325 1.57 -21.23 -27.60
N THR A 326 0.53 -20.44 -27.32
CA THR A 326 -0.78 -20.47 -28.01
C THR A 326 -0.94 -19.39 -29.08
N ALA A 327 -0.09 -18.36 -29.15
CA ALA A 327 -0.10 -17.35 -30.21
C ALA A 327 1.26 -17.25 -30.92
N LEU A 328 2.29 -16.66 -30.31
CA LEU A 328 3.55 -16.35 -31.02
C LEU A 328 4.24 -17.57 -31.65
N LEU A 329 4.35 -18.70 -30.95
CA LEU A 329 5.03 -19.91 -31.46
C LEU A 329 4.28 -20.64 -32.58
N LYS A 330 3.06 -20.21 -32.95
CA LYS A 330 2.40 -20.64 -34.19
C LYS A 330 2.98 -19.92 -35.41
N VAL A 331 3.48 -18.70 -35.23
CA VAL A 331 4.07 -17.89 -36.30
C VAL A 331 5.41 -18.49 -36.73
N ARG A 332 5.70 -18.46 -38.04
CA ARG A 332 7.00 -18.83 -38.61
C ARG A 332 7.59 -17.63 -39.34
N LEU A 333 8.58 -17.00 -38.72
CA LEU A 333 9.29 -15.87 -39.32
C LEU A 333 10.36 -16.39 -40.31
N LYS A 334 10.38 -15.84 -41.52
CA LYS A 334 11.39 -16.16 -42.55
C LYS A 334 12.70 -15.41 -42.37
N LYS A 335 12.71 -14.39 -41.52
CA LYS A 335 13.87 -13.56 -41.19
C LYS A 335 14.36 -13.86 -39.78
N PRO A 336 15.65 -13.62 -39.47
CA PRO A 336 16.14 -13.67 -38.10
C PRO A 336 15.49 -12.58 -37.25
N GLN A 337 15.03 -12.94 -36.04
CA GLN A 337 14.58 -12.00 -35.02
C GLN A 337 15.75 -11.71 -34.07
N TYR A 338 15.96 -10.44 -33.74
CA TYR A 338 16.99 -9.99 -32.82
C TYR A 338 16.38 -9.61 -31.47
N TRP A 339 16.90 -10.16 -30.38
CA TRP A 339 16.49 -9.88 -29.01
C TRP A 339 17.69 -9.30 -28.25
N VAL A 340 17.59 -8.07 -27.75
CA VAL A 340 18.65 -7.44 -26.93
C VAL A 340 18.17 -7.33 -25.48
N ILE A 341 18.91 -7.96 -24.57
CA ILE A 341 18.53 -8.13 -23.17
C ILE A 341 19.65 -7.55 -22.30
N ASP A 342 19.45 -6.34 -21.80
CA ASP A 342 20.44 -5.65 -20.98
C ASP A 342 20.28 -5.99 -19.49
N ALA A 343 21.41 -6.10 -18.78
CA ALA A 343 21.52 -6.31 -17.34
C ALA A 343 20.77 -7.55 -16.81
N LEU A 344 20.95 -8.72 -17.44
CA LEU A 344 20.25 -9.94 -17.02
C LEU A 344 20.54 -10.37 -15.57
N ASP A 345 21.66 -9.94 -14.98
CA ASP A 345 21.96 -10.13 -13.55
C ASP A 345 20.99 -9.38 -12.61
N GLU A 346 20.28 -8.37 -13.10
CA GLU A 346 19.27 -7.60 -12.38
C GLU A 346 17.85 -8.20 -12.51
N CYS A 347 17.73 -9.36 -13.18
CA CYS A 347 16.48 -10.10 -13.32
C CYS A 347 16.29 -11.14 -12.19
N ARG A 348 15.21 -10.99 -11.40
CA ARG A 348 14.80 -12.00 -10.41
C ARG A 348 14.50 -13.32 -11.12
N ASN A 349 15.24 -14.38 -10.75
CA ASN A 349 15.21 -15.71 -11.35
C ASN A 349 15.59 -15.75 -12.85
N GLY A 350 16.42 -14.83 -13.34
CA GLY A 350 16.80 -14.70 -14.76
C GLY A 350 17.33 -15.98 -15.44
N SER A 351 17.80 -16.98 -14.69
CA SER A 351 18.18 -18.30 -15.20
C SER A 351 17.01 -19.09 -15.83
N GLU A 352 15.75 -18.80 -15.47
CA GLU A 352 14.59 -19.44 -16.11
C GLU A 352 14.39 -18.98 -17.56
N LEU A 353 14.86 -17.78 -17.91
CA LEU A 353 14.70 -17.20 -19.25
C LEU A 353 15.29 -18.08 -20.36
N PHE A 354 16.39 -18.77 -20.08
CA PHE A 354 17.05 -19.67 -21.03
C PHE A 354 16.14 -20.85 -21.46
N LYS A 355 15.22 -21.30 -20.59
CA LYS A 355 14.22 -22.33 -20.92
C LYS A 355 13.25 -21.86 -22.01
N PHE A 356 12.97 -20.56 -22.06
CA PHE A 356 12.10 -19.93 -23.05
C PHE A 356 12.84 -19.69 -24.38
N LEU A 357 14.06 -19.14 -24.31
CA LEU A 357 14.91 -18.93 -25.49
C LEU A 357 15.12 -20.23 -26.29
N GLY A 358 15.36 -21.35 -25.59
CA GLY A 358 15.55 -22.67 -26.21
C GLY A 358 14.36 -23.14 -27.08
N LYS A 359 13.13 -22.70 -26.78
CA LYS A 359 11.92 -23.04 -27.55
C LYS A 359 11.63 -22.06 -28.70
N LEU A 360 12.02 -20.78 -28.60
CA LEU A 360 11.76 -19.77 -29.63
C LEU A 360 12.50 -20.10 -30.93
N GLN A 361 13.77 -20.52 -30.82
CA GLN A 361 14.60 -20.87 -31.97
C GLN A 361 14.07 -22.05 -32.82
N GLU A 362 13.16 -22.88 -32.30
CA GLU A 362 12.49 -23.93 -33.07
C GLU A 362 11.52 -23.38 -34.13
N ARG A 363 11.16 -22.09 -34.03
CA ARG A 363 10.14 -21.44 -34.87
C ARG A 363 10.69 -20.38 -35.81
N TRP A 364 11.80 -19.73 -35.43
CA TRP A 364 12.51 -18.76 -36.26
C TRP A 364 13.99 -18.68 -35.86
N PRO A 365 14.90 -18.26 -36.76
CA PRO A 365 16.27 -17.97 -36.39
C PRO A 365 16.29 -16.85 -35.35
N LEU A 366 16.88 -17.11 -34.18
CA LEU A 366 16.93 -16.15 -33.07
C LEU A 366 18.36 -15.68 -32.84
N ARG A 367 18.55 -14.37 -32.69
CA ARG A 367 19.82 -13.74 -32.30
C ARG A 367 19.61 -13.03 -30.99
N VAL A 368 20.15 -13.58 -29.89
CA VAL A 368 20.02 -12.96 -28.57
C VAL A 368 21.34 -12.30 -28.23
N LEU A 369 21.33 -11.02 -27.87
CA LEU A 369 22.43 -10.36 -27.17
C LEU A 369 22.03 -10.22 -25.71
N ILE A 370 22.91 -10.63 -24.80
CA ILE A 370 22.71 -10.53 -23.36
C ILE A 370 23.87 -9.74 -22.79
N THR A 371 23.61 -8.73 -21.96
CA THR A 371 24.66 -8.11 -21.13
C THR A 371 24.51 -8.54 -19.67
N SER A 372 25.62 -8.73 -18.96
CA SER A 372 25.57 -8.89 -17.51
C SER A 372 26.87 -8.52 -16.77
N ARG A 373 26.80 -8.43 -15.45
CA ARG A 373 27.97 -8.59 -14.56
C ARG A 373 28.51 -10.04 -14.63
N PRO A 374 29.79 -10.29 -14.27
CA PRO A 374 30.29 -11.64 -14.00
C PRO A 374 29.49 -12.32 -12.88
N GLY A 375 29.35 -13.65 -12.91
CA GLY A 375 28.61 -14.44 -11.92
C GLY A 375 27.49 -15.32 -12.51
N LEU A 376 27.08 -15.10 -13.76
CA LEU A 376 26.08 -15.93 -14.44
C LEU A 376 26.66 -17.13 -15.20
N GLU A 377 27.98 -17.35 -15.14
CA GLU A 377 28.69 -18.41 -15.89
C GLU A 377 28.08 -19.80 -15.65
N ALA A 378 27.78 -20.13 -14.39
CA ALA A 378 27.17 -21.42 -14.06
C ALA A 378 25.86 -21.64 -14.81
N TYR A 379 25.01 -20.62 -14.93
CA TYR A 379 23.71 -20.71 -15.59
C TYR A 379 23.83 -20.70 -17.11
N VAL A 380 24.68 -19.83 -17.68
CA VAL A 380 24.85 -19.75 -19.13
C VAL A 380 25.51 -21.03 -19.66
N THR A 381 26.61 -21.47 -19.04
CA THR A 381 27.42 -22.60 -19.52
C THR A 381 26.83 -23.99 -19.20
N HIS A 382 26.02 -24.13 -18.14
CA HIS A 382 25.30 -25.39 -17.84
C HIS A 382 23.82 -25.36 -18.26
N SER A 383 23.35 -24.29 -18.91
CA SER A 383 22.01 -24.29 -19.49
C SER A 383 21.89 -25.36 -20.57
N THR A 384 20.76 -26.04 -20.62
CA THR A 384 20.40 -26.94 -21.73
C THR A 384 19.93 -26.12 -22.94
N LEU A 385 20.62 -25.04 -23.28
CA LEU A 385 20.37 -24.24 -24.49
C LEU A 385 20.86 -25.02 -25.71
N PRO A 386 20.02 -25.28 -26.72
CA PRO A 386 20.48 -25.80 -28.01
C PRO A 386 21.14 -24.75 -28.92
N MET A 387 21.36 -23.52 -28.43
CA MET A 387 21.98 -22.41 -29.15
C MET A 387 23.47 -22.33 -28.83
N GLU A 388 24.29 -21.98 -29.83
CA GLU A 388 25.70 -21.64 -29.60
C GLU A 388 25.78 -20.34 -28.79
N VAL A 389 26.59 -20.35 -27.71
CA VAL A 389 26.84 -19.18 -26.88
C VAL A 389 28.26 -18.67 -27.13
N ILE A 390 28.36 -17.49 -27.71
CA ILE A 390 29.59 -16.73 -27.85
C ILE A 390 29.69 -15.79 -26.63
N SER A 391 30.85 -15.71 -25.96
CA SER A 391 31.00 -14.84 -24.80
C SER A 391 32.22 -13.92 -24.91
N GLU A 392 31.98 -12.63 -24.73
CA GLU A 392 32.96 -11.55 -24.85
C GLU A 392 33.05 -10.75 -23.54
N THR A 393 34.17 -10.06 -23.33
CA THR A 393 34.40 -9.22 -22.14
C THR A 393 34.82 -7.82 -22.54
N ILE A 394 34.12 -6.80 -22.03
CA ILE A 394 34.21 -5.40 -22.51
C ILE A 394 35.51 -4.66 -22.07
N MET A 395 36.40 -5.32 -21.31
CA MET A 395 37.46 -4.64 -20.54
C MET A 395 38.66 -4.08 -21.32
N GLU A 396 38.95 -4.58 -22.53
CA GLU A 396 40.15 -4.15 -23.29
C GLU A 396 39.86 -2.97 -24.24
N GLU A 397 38.73 -2.97 -24.96
CA GLU A 397 38.51 -2.09 -26.12
C GLU A 397 37.85 -0.73 -25.82
N ASN A 398 37.15 -0.60 -24.68
CA ASN A 398 36.54 0.66 -24.21
C ASN A 398 37.54 1.82 -24.04
N LYS A 399 38.85 1.55 -23.97
CA LYS A 399 39.89 2.58 -23.84
C LYS A 399 39.88 3.55 -25.04
N SER A 400 39.51 3.09 -26.23
CA SER A 400 39.36 3.95 -27.42
C SER A 400 38.21 4.96 -27.27
N ASP A 401 37.05 4.49 -26.77
CA ASP A 401 35.88 5.32 -26.52
C ASP A 401 36.12 6.35 -25.40
N ILE A 402 36.80 5.95 -24.31
CA ILE A 402 37.21 6.87 -23.24
C ILE A 402 38.19 7.92 -23.78
N ALA A 403 39.16 7.54 -24.62
CA ALA A 403 40.11 8.47 -25.23
C ALA A 403 39.41 9.48 -26.15
N SER A 404 38.45 9.03 -26.96
CA SER A 404 37.60 9.88 -27.80
C SER A 404 36.78 10.87 -26.96
N PHE A 405 36.10 10.36 -25.93
CA PHE A 405 35.32 11.17 -24.97
C PHE A 405 36.16 12.25 -24.28
N LEU A 406 37.34 11.89 -23.77
CA LEU A 406 38.26 12.84 -23.13
C LEU A 406 38.81 13.87 -24.13
N THR A 407 39.10 13.45 -25.37
CA THR A 407 39.58 14.33 -26.43
C THR A 407 38.53 15.37 -26.83
N ALA A 408 37.27 14.94 -27.02
CA ALA A 408 36.15 15.83 -27.30
C ALA A 408 35.87 16.81 -26.14
N ASN A 409 36.17 16.41 -24.90
CA ASN A 409 35.98 17.21 -23.69
C ASN A 409 37.25 17.91 -23.18
N LEU A 410 38.34 17.98 -23.96
CA LEU A 410 39.61 18.62 -23.55
C LEU A 410 39.42 20.04 -23.02
N GLN A 411 38.53 20.83 -23.63
CA GLN A 411 38.25 22.22 -23.22
C GLN A 411 37.57 22.32 -21.84
N ASN A 412 36.93 21.24 -21.38
CA ASN A 412 36.27 21.15 -20.08
C ASN A 412 37.21 20.64 -18.98
N LEU A 413 38.44 20.22 -19.31
CA LEU A 413 39.47 19.84 -18.33
C LEU A 413 40.19 21.09 -17.81
N PRO A 414 40.44 21.20 -16.49
CA PRO A 414 41.15 22.33 -15.92
C PRO A 414 42.61 22.35 -16.40
N GLY A 415 43.08 23.46 -16.95
CA GLY A 415 44.47 23.59 -17.40
C GLY A 415 44.74 24.89 -18.17
N ALA A 416 45.93 25.46 -17.99
CA ALA A 416 46.30 26.73 -18.63
C ALA A 416 46.71 26.58 -20.11
N THR A 417 46.98 25.35 -20.58
CA THR A 417 47.41 25.07 -21.96
C THR A 417 46.81 23.76 -22.47
N ILE A 418 46.63 23.67 -23.79
CA ILE A 418 46.14 22.46 -24.48
C ILE A 418 47.04 21.24 -24.17
N GLY A 419 48.36 21.43 -24.10
CA GLY A 419 49.30 20.36 -23.74
C GLY A 419 49.13 19.84 -22.32
N ALA A 420 48.77 20.70 -21.36
CA ALA A 420 48.45 20.27 -19.99
C ALA A 420 47.14 19.46 -19.96
N GLN A 421 46.11 19.91 -20.69
CA GLN A 421 44.84 19.17 -20.82
C GLN A 421 45.04 17.81 -21.51
N GLN A 422 45.91 17.71 -22.52
CA GLN A 422 46.25 16.45 -23.20
C GLN A 422 47.00 15.48 -22.29
N ASN A 423 48.02 15.95 -21.55
CA ASN A 423 48.73 15.11 -20.57
C ASN A 423 47.79 14.58 -19.48
N MET A 424 46.85 15.42 -19.03
CA MET A 424 45.81 15.05 -18.07
C MET A 424 44.84 14.00 -18.64
N ALA A 425 44.36 14.19 -19.87
CA ALA A 425 43.53 13.19 -20.56
C ALA A 425 44.26 11.84 -20.69
N HIS A 426 45.57 11.83 -20.98
CA HIS A 426 46.38 10.61 -20.98
C HIS A 426 46.50 9.94 -19.60
N GLN A 427 46.64 10.72 -18.52
CA GLN A 427 46.66 10.17 -17.15
C GLN A 427 45.30 9.59 -16.75
N ILE A 428 44.20 10.32 -17.00
CA ILE A 428 42.82 9.85 -16.73
C ILE A 428 42.55 8.57 -17.52
N LEU A 429 42.89 8.53 -18.81
CA LEU A 429 42.74 7.34 -19.65
C LEU A 429 43.50 6.14 -19.08
N ARG A 430 44.78 6.32 -18.72
CA ARG A 430 45.63 5.27 -18.15
C ARG A 430 45.05 4.72 -16.84
N ASN A 431 44.58 5.61 -15.95
CA ASN A 431 44.10 5.23 -14.63
C ASN A 431 42.66 4.68 -14.65
N SER A 432 41.85 5.03 -15.66
CA SER A 432 40.44 4.59 -15.77
C SER A 432 40.24 3.08 -15.92
N ASN A 433 41.25 2.36 -16.42
CA ASN A 433 41.22 0.94 -16.74
C ASN A 433 39.95 0.45 -17.51
N GLY A 434 39.36 1.31 -18.36
CA GLY A 434 38.14 0.98 -19.12
C GLY A 434 36.80 1.33 -18.44
N CYS A 435 36.83 1.93 -17.24
CA CYS A 435 35.65 2.28 -16.45
C CYS A 435 35.18 3.73 -16.69
N PHE A 436 34.07 3.90 -17.41
CA PHE A 436 33.46 5.23 -17.63
C PHE A 436 32.92 5.85 -16.34
N LEU A 437 32.45 5.04 -15.38
CA LEU A 437 32.02 5.54 -14.06
C LEU A 437 33.18 6.20 -13.31
N TRP A 438 34.37 5.58 -13.32
CA TRP A 438 35.58 6.15 -12.72
C TRP A 438 35.93 7.49 -13.36
N VAL A 439 35.92 7.57 -14.70
CA VAL A 439 36.18 8.81 -15.44
C VAL A 439 35.20 9.92 -15.03
N ASN A 440 33.91 9.62 -14.96
CA ASN A 440 32.90 10.60 -14.56
C ASN A 440 33.07 11.09 -13.10
N LEU A 441 33.47 10.20 -12.18
CA LEU A 441 33.74 10.57 -10.79
C LEU A 441 34.99 11.46 -10.67
N VAL A 442 36.08 11.09 -11.34
CA VAL A 442 37.33 11.89 -11.35
C VAL A 442 37.13 13.24 -12.04
N LEU A 443 36.38 13.31 -13.15
CA LEU A 443 36.01 14.58 -13.78
C LEU A 443 35.15 15.47 -12.86
N LYS A 444 34.31 14.88 -12.00
CA LYS A 444 33.52 15.61 -11.01
C LYS A 444 34.39 16.20 -9.89
N GLU A 445 35.42 15.48 -9.44
CA GLU A 445 36.43 15.99 -8.49
C GLU A 445 37.31 17.08 -9.13
N LEU A 446 37.79 16.87 -10.36
CA LEU A 446 38.62 17.83 -11.08
C LEU A 446 37.92 19.18 -11.33
N ARG A 447 36.59 19.21 -11.44
CA ARG A 447 35.80 20.46 -11.49
C ARG A 447 35.86 21.29 -10.20
N GLN A 448 36.24 20.68 -9.08
CA GLN A 448 36.42 21.36 -7.78
C GLN A 448 37.88 21.74 -7.52
N ALA A 449 38.83 21.23 -8.31
CA ALA A 449 40.23 21.61 -8.23
C ALA A 449 40.48 22.94 -8.96
N HIS A 450 41.26 23.82 -8.34
CA HIS A 450 41.55 25.17 -8.82
C HIS A 450 43.05 25.42 -9.00
N THR A 451 43.93 24.61 -8.41
CA THR A 451 45.39 24.69 -8.59
C THR A 451 45.97 23.44 -9.25
N SER A 452 47.10 23.58 -9.94
CA SER A 452 47.81 22.44 -10.55
C SER A 452 48.22 21.39 -9.51
N ALA A 453 48.47 21.79 -8.27
CA ALA A 453 48.79 20.88 -7.17
C ALA A 453 47.57 20.05 -6.74
N GLU A 454 46.40 20.67 -6.58
CA GLU A 454 45.14 19.97 -6.31
C GLU A 454 44.78 19.01 -7.45
N ILE A 455 44.98 19.41 -8.71
CA ILE A 455 44.72 18.56 -9.87
C ILE A 455 45.65 17.33 -9.88
N SER A 456 46.95 17.51 -9.65
CA SER A 456 47.89 16.39 -9.49
C SER A 456 47.49 15.48 -8.32
N GLN A 457 47.11 16.06 -7.19
CA GLN A 457 46.65 15.31 -6.02
C GLN A 457 45.36 14.51 -6.30
N VAL A 458 44.40 15.04 -7.06
CA VAL A 458 43.20 14.30 -7.49
C VAL A 458 43.58 13.12 -8.40
N LEU A 459 44.56 13.29 -9.30
CA LEU A 459 44.98 12.23 -10.22
C LEU A 459 45.85 11.15 -9.54
N GLU A 460 46.63 11.51 -8.52
CA GLU A 460 47.47 10.58 -7.74
C GLU A 460 46.71 9.86 -6.62
N SER A 461 45.73 10.53 -5.98
CA SER A 461 44.95 9.95 -4.86
C SER A 461 43.78 9.08 -5.27
N ASN A 462 43.42 9.07 -6.56
CA ASN A 462 42.32 8.25 -7.08
C ASN A 462 42.85 6.89 -7.60
N PRO A 463 42.61 5.78 -6.87
CA PRO A 463 43.08 4.46 -7.30
C PRO A 463 42.33 4.01 -8.57
N SER A 464 43.01 3.27 -9.45
CA SER A 464 42.43 2.74 -10.70
C SER A 464 41.43 1.60 -10.50
N ASP A 465 41.37 1.04 -9.30
CA ASP A 465 40.44 -0.02 -8.92
C ASP A 465 39.19 0.56 -8.24
N MET A 466 38.01 0.07 -8.61
CA MET A 466 36.74 0.62 -8.11
C MET A 466 36.49 0.32 -6.63
N ASP A 467 36.89 -0.86 -6.12
CA ASP A 467 36.69 -1.23 -4.71
C ASP A 467 37.61 -0.42 -3.80
N ALA A 468 38.85 -0.17 -4.24
CA ALA A 468 39.74 0.80 -3.61
C ALA A 468 39.21 2.24 -3.69
N PHE A 469 38.56 2.62 -4.80
CA PHE A 469 37.96 3.96 -4.97
C PHE A 469 36.78 4.16 -4.03
N TYR A 470 35.89 3.17 -3.90
CA TYR A 470 34.79 3.18 -2.93
C TYR A 470 35.31 3.16 -1.49
N SER A 471 36.37 2.37 -1.20
CA SER A 471 37.02 2.38 0.11
C SER A 471 37.56 3.76 0.47
N ARG A 472 38.23 4.45 -0.46
CA ARG A 472 38.69 5.85 -0.28
C ARG A 472 37.53 6.82 -0.04
N ILE A 473 36.39 6.66 -0.74
CA ILE A 473 35.19 7.47 -0.49
C ILE A 473 34.67 7.24 0.93
N LEU A 474 34.55 5.97 1.35
CA LEU A 474 34.04 5.59 2.67
C LEU A 474 34.99 6.04 3.80
N ASP A 475 36.31 5.92 3.61
CA ASP A 475 37.33 6.46 4.51
C ASP A 475 37.23 7.99 4.60
N GLY A 476 37.04 8.68 3.47
CA GLY A 476 36.79 10.12 3.40
C GLY A 476 35.53 10.54 4.18
N MET A 477 34.44 9.79 4.05
CA MET A 477 33.23 9.97 4.87
C MET A 477 33.50 9.71 6.36
N SER A 478 34.31 8.71 6.70
CA SER A 478 34.67 8.37 8.09
C SER A 478 35.49 9.47 8.77
N HIS A 479 36.31 10.18 7.99
CA HIS A 479 37.17 11.28 8.42
C HIS A 479 36.53 12.67 8.28
N ALA A 480 35.30 12.75 7.75
CA ALA A 480 34.58 14.01 7.62
C ALA A 480 34.34 14.69 8.98
N LYS A 481 34.61 15.99 9.05
CA LYS A 481 34.48 16.80 10.28
C LYS A 481 33.04 16.86 10.81
N PHE A 482 32.07 16.81 9.91
CA PHE A 482 30.63 16.80 10.17
C PHE A 482 29.97 15.70 9.33
N GLY A 483 28.79 15.23 9.72
CA GLY A 483 28.02 14.25 8.94
C GLY A 483 28.50 12.79 8.99
N LYS A 484 29.71 12.48 9.49
CA LYS A 484 30.24 11.09 9.50
C LYS A 484 29.35 10.06 10.21
N ASN A 485 28.76 10.40 11.35
CA ASN A 485 27.87 9.50 12.09
C ASN A 485 26.55 9.29 11.35
N LEU A 486 26.03 10.36 10.75
CA LEU A 486 24.82 10.37 9.93
C LEU A 486 24.98 9.52 8.66
N ALA A 487 26.10 9.71 7.93
CA ALA A 487 26.43 8.88 6.77
C ALA A 487 26.59 7.39 7.14
N LYS A 488 27.27 7.09 8.25
CA LYS A 488 27.41 5.72 8.75
C LYS A 488 26.04 5.10 9.09
N ALA A 489 25.17 5.82 9.78
CA ALA A 489 23.83 5.34 10.14
C ALA A 489 22.99 5.08 8.88
N ILE A 490 22.93 6.03 7.94
CA ILE A 490 22.22 5.90 6.66
C ILE A 490 22.71 4.66 5.90
N LEU A 491 24.03 4.49 5.73
CA LEU A 491 24.61 3.34 5.04
C LEU A 491 24.35 2.02 5.78
N THR A 492 24.39 2.02 7.13
CA THR A 492 24.12 0.82 7.93
C THR A 492 22.67 0.38 7.79
N TRP A 493 21.70 1.29 7.93
CA TRP A 493 20.28 0.96 7.81
C TRP A 493 19.88 0.58 6.38
N THR A 494 20.43 1.24 5.37
CA THR A 494 20.14 0.90 3.96
C THR A 494 20.77 -0.41 3.50
N THR A 495 21.90 -0.85 4.08
CA THR A 495 22.55 -2.12 3.71
C THR A 495 22.12 -3.31 4.58
N CYS A 496 21.74 -3.10 5.84
CA CYS A 496 21.37 -4.15 6.77
C CYS A 496 19.85 -4.38 6.90
N ALA A 497 19.00 -3.54 6.31
CA ALA A 497 17.56 -3.74 6.35
C ALA A 497 17.12 -4.97 5.54
N PHE A 498 16.17 -5.73 6.09
CA PHE A 498 15.64 -6.95 5.45
C PHE A 498 14.68 -6.64 4.28
N GLN A 499 14.20 -5.39 4.19
CA GLN A 499 13.32 -4.87 3.15
C GLN A 499 13.70 -3.41 2.82
N PRO A 500 13.38 -2.89 1.63
CA PRO A 500 13.60 -1.48 1.31
C PRO A 500 12.83 -0.57 2.29
N LEU A 501 13.55 0.34 2.94
CA LEU A 501 12.97 1.32 3.87
C LEU A 501 12.47 2.57 3.13
N SER A 502 11.33 3.10 3.56
CA SER A 502 10.84 4.42 3.15
C SER A 502 11.74 5.55 3.68
N ILE A 503 11.58 6.76 3.14
CA ILE A 503 12.35 7.94 3.58
C ILE A 503 12.05 8.27 5.05
N GLU A 504 10.81 8.04 5.51
CA GLU A 504 10.39 8.28 6.90
C GLU A 504 10.93 7.21 7.86
N GLU A 505 10.98 5.95 7.44
CA GLU A 505 11.60 4.87 8.23
C GLU A 505 13.12 5.06 8.33
N ILE A 506 13.80 5.47 7.25
CA ILE A 506 15.22 5.83 7.28
C ILE A 506 15.43 7.03 8.21
N HIS A 507 14.59 8.08 8.14
CA HIS A 507 14.64 9.23 9.03
C HIS A 507 14.61 8.79 10.50
N TYR A 508 13.58 8.03 10.89
CA TYR A 508 13.40 7.55 12.26
C TYR A 508 14.54 6.63 12.72
N ALA A 509 14.93 5.66 11.91
CA ALA A 509 15.97 4.69 12.26
C ALA A 509 17.34 5.36 12.44
N VAL A 510 17.64 6.34 11.59
CA VAL A 510 18.87 7.15 11.66
C VAL A 510 18.87 8.03 12.89
N GLU A 511 17.80 8.77 13.19
CA GLU A 511 17.69 9.58 14.42
C GLU A 511 17.88 8.73 15.69
N LYS A 512 17.32 7.51 15.72
CA LYS A 512 17.50 6.57 16.84
C LYS A 512 18.93 6.06 17.01
N ASP A 513 19.64 5.81 15.92
CA ASP A 513 21.02 5.33 15.95
C ASP A 513 22.01 6.44 16.34
N ILE A 514 21.89 7.62 15.71
CA ILE A 514 22.79 8.76 16.00
C ILE A 514 22.42 9.49 17.31
N LYS A 515 21.19 9.33 17.81
CA LYS A 515 20.62 9.98 19.00
C LYS A 515 20.62 11.51 18.90
N ASP A 516 20.33 12.01 17.71
CA ASP A 516 20.32 13.43 17.33
C ASP A 516 19.24 13.62 16.25
N SER A 517 18.70 14.83 16.12
CA SER A 517 17.63 15.14 15.16
C SER A 517 18.17 15.45 13.76
N VAL A 518 17.47 15.01 12.71
CA VAL A 518 17.85 15.26 11.31
C VAL A 518 16.81 16.15 10.62
N ASP A 519 17.13 17.43 10.44
CA ASP A 519 16.21 18.44 9.86
C ASP A 519 15.65 18.06 8.49
N ASP A 520 16.50 17.53 7.61
CA ASP A 520 16.14 17.15 6.23
C ASP A 520 16.97 15.93 5.81
N ILE A 521 16.42 14.73 6.02
CA ILE A 521 17.09 13.49 5.66
C ILE A 521 17.37 13.39 4.15
N GLY A 522 16.51 13.95 3.29
CA GLY A 522 16.68 13.89 1.83
C GLY A 522 17.90 14.69 1.36
N LYS A 523 18.05 15.92 1.85
CA LYS A 523 19.26 16.72 1.64
C LYS A 523 20.47 16.09 2.32
N SER A 524 20.32 15.51 3.52
CA SER A 524 21.44 14.89 4.25
C SER A 524 21.95 13.61 3.58
N ILE A 525 21.08 12.75 3.03
CA ILE A 525 21.46 11.58 2.20
C ILE A 525 22.27 12.07 0.99
N THR A 526 21.72 13.03 0.25
CA THR A 526 22.33 13.57 -0.97
C THR A 526 23.68 14.25 -0.69
N GLY A 527 23.77 15.01 0.40
CA GLY A 527 24.95 15.79 0.78
C GLY A 527 26.03 15.01 1.52
N CYS A 528 25.68 14.04 2.36
CA CYS A 528 26.65 13.27 3.16
C CYS A 528 27.08 11.97 2.47
N CYS A 529 26.17 11.30 1.75
CA CYS A 529 26.45 10.00 1.12
C CYS A 529 26.65 10.08 -0.39
N GLY A 530 26.23 11.17 -1.05
CA GLY A 530 26.24 11.29 -2.51
C GLY A 530 25.26 10.33 -3.23
N LEU A 531 24.40 9.67 -2.46
CA LEU A 531 23.37 8.73 -2.92
C LEU A 531 22.10 9.50 -3.29
N ASN A 532 21.35 8.97 -4.25
CA ASN A 532 20.03 9.49 -4.62
C ASN A 532 18.99 8.40 -4.31
N ILE A 533 18.22 8.56 -3.23
CA ILE A 533 17.21 7.58 -2.81
C ILE A 533 15.87 7.97 -3.44
N GLN A 534 15.40 7.15 -4.39
CA GLN A 534 13.99 7.12 -4.77
C GLN A 534 13.23 6.33 -3.70
N GLY A 535 12.56 7.05 -2.81
CA GLY A 535 11.68 6.42 -1.83
C GLY A 535 10.50 5.73 -2.52
N CYS A 536 10.12 4.55 -2.02
CA CYS A 536 8.80 4.02 -2.30
C CYS A 536 7.76 4.97 -1.68
N LEU A 537 7.16 5.82 -2.52
CA LEU A 537 5.87 6.41 -2.20
C LEU A 537 4.83 5.28 -2.33
N PRO A 538 4.07 4.95 -1.28
CA PRO A 538 2.78 4.33 -1.49
C PRO A 538 1.94 5.36 -2.25
N ALA A 539 1.75 5.15 -3.55
CA ALA A 539 0.73 5.88 -4.31
C ALA A 539 -0.70 5.45 -3.89
N ASP A 540 -0.77 4.40 -3.08
CA ASP A 540 -1.89 3.52 -2.82
C ASP A 540 -1.80 2.99 -1.36
N TRP A 541 -2.95 2.80 -0.70
CA TRP A 541 -3.26 3.03 0.72
C TRP A 541 -3.78 1.77 1.50
N ASP A 542 -2.98 0.70 1.59
CA ASP A 542 -3.45 -0.69 1.72
C ASP A 542 -4.32 -1.16 2.94
N ASP A 543 -5.17 -2.17 2.68
CA ASP A 543 -6.08 -2.93 3.58
C ASP A 543 -5.34 -3.55 4.77
N CYS A 544 -4.03 -3.74 4.63
CA CYS A 544 -3.21 -4.59 5.46
C CYS A 544 -2.40 -3.76 6.47
N LEU A 545 -3.05 -3.41 7.58
CA LEU A 545 -2.48 -2.79 8.78
C LEU A 545 -1.12 -3.40 9.23
N LEU A 546 -0.90 -4.69 9.01
CA LEU A 546 0.37 -5.38 9.28
C LEU A 546 0.49 -6.66 8.44
N THR A 547 1.66 -6.94 7.85
CA THR A 547 2.02 -8.30 7.35
C THR A 547 3.20 -8.87 8.16
N VAL A 548 3.03 -10.07 8.72
CA VAL A 548 4.11 -10.83 9.37
C VAL A 548 4.52 -12.01 8.49
N SER A 549 5.79 -12.07 8.09
CA SER A 549 6.36 -13.15 7.25
C SER A 549 7.20 -14.13 8.06
N TYR A 550 6.98 -15.44 7.86
CA TYR A 550 7.70 -16.50 8.56
C TYR A 550 8.66 -17.27 7.64
N PRO A 551 9.80 -17.78 8.16
CA PRO A 551 10.68 -18.68 7.41
C PRO A 551 9.96 -19.92 6.85
N ARG A 552 10.47 -20.46 5.73
CA ARG A 552 9.85 -21.62 5.04
C ARG A 552 9.65 -22.85 5.91
N LEU A 553 10.54 -23.06 6.89
CA LEU A 553 10.52 -24.21 7.82
C LEU A 553 9.50 -24.06 8.96
N SER A 554 9.03 -22.84 9.22
CA SER A 554 8.08 -22.47 10.28
C SER A 554 6.84 -21.79 9.68
N LYS A 555 6.25 -22.41 8.65
CA LYS A 555 5.07 -21.84 7.97
C LYS A 555 3.85 -21.91 8.90
N PRO A 556 2.98 -20.88 8.95
CA PRO A 556 1.76 -20.95 9.74
C PRO A 556 0.84 -22.11 9.32
N THR A 557 0.30 -22.83 10.31
CA THR A 557 -0.56 -24.00 10.08
C THR A 557 -2.01 -23.80 10.48
N ASN A 558 -2.26 -23.14 11.60
CA ASN A 558 -3.57 -22.88 12.18
C ASN A 558 -3.51 -21.56 12.99
N ILE A 559 -4.63 -20.87 13.18
CA ILE A 559 -4.76 -19.66 13.99
C ILE A 559 -6.10 -19.67 14.73
N ALA A 560 -6.13 -19.18 15.96
CA ALA A 560 -7.35 -18.90 16.71
C ALA A 560 -7.23 -17.52 17.38
N SER A 561 -8.35 -16.87 17.68
CA SER A 561 -8.38 -15.60 18.41
C SER A 561 -9.31 -15.71 19.62
N SER A 562 -8.93 -15.06 20.72
CA SER A 562 -9.74 -14.85 21.92
C SER A 562 -9.89 -13.36 22.17
N LYS A 563 -10.49 -12.97 23.30
CA LYS A 563 -10.73 -11.57 23.66
C LYS A 563 -9.49 -10.69 23.59
N ASP A 564 -8.41 -11.13 24.23
CA ASP A 564 -7.21 -10.33 24.44
C ASP A 564 -6.00 -10.85 23.64
N CYS A 565 -6.06 -12.08 23.13
CA CYS A 565 -4.93 -12.79 22.52
C CYS A 565 -5.28 -13.46 21.19
N THR A 566 -4.27 -13.76 20.38
CA THR A 566 -4.38 -14.59 19.17
C THR A 566 -3.29 -15.65 19.18
N ALA A 567 -3.63 -16.92 19.01
CA ALA A 567 -2.69 -18.04 18.96
C ALA A 567 -2.43 -18.46 17.52
N LEU A 568 -1.16 -18.49 17.09
CA LEU A 568 -0.73 -18.89 15.76
C LEU A 568 0.16 -20.15 15.84
N ALA A 569 -0.32 -21.26 15.31
CA ALA A 569 0.46 -22.49 15.17
C ALA A 569 1.38 -22.44 13.94
N LEU A 570 2.58 -23.00 14.06
CA LEU A 570 3.58 -23.11 13.00
C LEU A 570 3.92 -24.59 12.70
N SER A 571 4.42 -24.85 11.49
CA SER A 571 4.72 -26.20 11.00
C SER A 571 5.82 -26.94 11.74
N ASN A 572 6.66 -26.25 12.50
CA ASN A 572 7.69 -26.83 13.36
C ASN A 572 7.13 -27.26 14.73
N GLY A 573 5.85 -27.00 15.02
CA GLY A 573 5.22 -27.32 16.30
C GLY A 573 5.27 -26.18 17.32
N ASN A 574 5.75 -24.99 16.96
CA ASN A 574 5.69 -23.83 17.84
C ASN A 574 4.31 -23.17 17.72
N VAL A 575 3.81 -22.62 18.83
CA VAL A 575 2.57 -21.85 18.91
C VAL A 575 2.88 -20.48 19.50
N LEU A 576 2.74 -19.42 18.70
CA LEU A 576 3.01 -18.04 19.09
C LEU A 576 1.72 -17.40 19.59
N ILE A 577 1.77 -16.73 20.75
CA ILE A 577 0.64 -15.98 21.31
C ILE A 577 0.90 -14.50 21.08
N TYR A 578 0.07 -13.88 20.25
CA TYR A 578 0.03 -12.45 20.00
C TYR A 578 -0.94 -11.77 20.97
N ASP A 579 -0.58 -10.59 21.45
CA ASP A 579 -1.48 -9.68 22.14
C ASP A 579 -2.33 -8.92 21.10
N ASN A 580 -3.66 -8.93 21.22
CA ASN A 580 -4.55 -8.36 20.21
C ASN A 580 -4.44 -6.84 20.13
N ALA A 581 -4.15 -6.15 21.24
CA ALA A 581 -4.07 -4.69 21.25
C ALA A 581 -2.78 -4.19 20.57
N THR A 582 -1.65 -4.81 20.87
CA THR A 582 -0.29 -4.38 20.47
C THR A 582 0.29 -5.13 19.28
N LEU A 583 -0.27 -6.28 18.90
CA LEU A 583 0.23 -7.20 17.86
C LEU A 583 1.65 -7.73 18.12
N LEU A 584 2.13 -7.70 19.37
CA LEU A 584 3.42 -8.26 19.77
C LEU A 584 3.27 -9.69 20.27
N VAL A 585 4.32 -10.50 20.08
CA VAL A 585 4.41 -11.86 20.67
C VAL A 585 4.56 -11.73 22.18
N ARG A 586 3.56 -12.22 22.91
CA ARG A 586 3.51 -12.30 24.36
C ARG A 586 4.16 -13.59 24.87
N HIS A 587 3.85 -14.74 24.25
CA HIS A 587 4.36 -16.06 24.64
C HIS A 587 4.66 -16.94 23.41
N THR A 588 5.52 -17.94 23.60
CA THR A 588 5.79 -19.00 22.62
C THR A 588 5.74 -20.34 23.33
N PHE A 589 4.86 -21.23 22.88
CA PHE A 589 4.74 -22.60 23.40
C PHE A 589 5.30 -23.61 22.39
N GLU A 590 5.89 -24.69 22.87
CA GLU A 590 6.44 -25.76 22.02
C GLU A 590 5.59 -27.03 22.14
N HIS A 591 4.72 -27.26 21.15
CA HIS A 591 3.96 -28.50 21.04
C HIS A 591 4.82 -29.67 20.50
N GLY A 592 5.96 -29.39 19.85
CA GLY A 592 6.94 -30.41 19.44
C GLY A 592 6.49 -31.37 18.32
N GLU A 593 5.25 -31.26 17.85
CA GLU A 593 4.76 -31.84 16.60
C GLU A 593 3.83 -30.83 15.89
N PRO A 594 3.59 -30.95 14.58
CA PRO A 594 2.74 -29.99 13.84
C PRO A 594 1.33 -29.93 14.44
N VAL A 595 0.91 -28.73 14.85
CA VAL A 595 -0.41 -28.48 15.43
C VAL A 595 -1.44 -28.33 14.32
N TRP A 596 -2.51 -29.13 14.43
CA TRP A 596 -3.61 -29.24 13.47
C TRP A 596 -4.87 -28.51 13.93
N SER A 597 -5.10 -28.42 15.24
CA SER A 597 -6.24 -27.74 15.85
C SER A 597 -5.81 -26.86 17.02
N VAL A 598 -6.45 -25.71 17.20
CA VAL A 598 -6.17 -24.74 18.28
C VAL A 598 -7.51 -24.17 18.74
N ALA A 599 -7.74 -24.14 20.06
CA ALA A 599 -8.95 -23.56 20.66
C ALA A 599 -8.58 -22.80 21.93
N PHE A 600 -9.22 -21.65 22.17
CA PHE A 600 -9.18 -20.96 23.45
C PHE A 600 -10.39 -21.37 24.29
N GLY A 601 -10.24 -21.32 25.61
CA GLY A 601 -11.36 -21.40 26.53
C GLY A 601 -12.20 -20.11 26.56
N SER A 602 -13.47 -20.21 26.96
CA SER A 602 -14.42 -19.09 27.11
C SER A 602 -13.89 -18.02 28.07
N THR A 603 -13.19 -18.45 29.13
CA THR A 603 -12.60 -17.56 30.14
C THR A 603 -11.35 -16.84 29.63
N GLY A 604 -10.80 -17.24 28.48
CA GLY A 604 -9.53 -16.75 27.94
C GLY A 604 -8.30 -17.16 28.75
N LYS A 605 -8.45 -18.02 29.77
CA LYS A 605 -7.34 -18.49 30.63
C LYS A 605 -6.54 -19.62 29.99
N PHE A 606 -7.21 -20.55 29.31
CA PHE A 606 -6.61 -21.74 28.74
C PHE A 606 -6.56 -21.72 27.22
N LEU A 607 -5.56 -22.41 26.68
CA LEU A 607 -5.38 -22.68 25.26
C LEU A 607 -5.18 -24.17 25.06
N ALA A 608 -6.05 -24.83 24.30
CA ALA A 608 -5.85 -26.21 23.85
C ALA A 608 -5.19 -26.22 22.48
N THR A 609 -4.25 -27.15 22.29
CA THR A 609 -3.53 -27.37 21.03
C THR A 609 -3.51 -28.86 20.72
N GLY A 610 -3.94 -29.23 19.51
CA GLY A 610 -4.09 -30.62 19.07
C GLY A 610 -3.12 -30.96 17.95
N GLY A 611 -2.26 -31.94 18.21
CA GLY A 611 -1.28 -32.46 17.27
C GLY A 611 -1.75 -33.72 16.53
N ALA A 612 -0.78 -34.51 16.08
CA ALA A 612 -1.01 -35.79 15.40
C ALA A 612 -1.18 -36.97 16.38
N LYS A 613 -0.67 -36.83 17.60
CA LYS A 613 -0.57 -37.87 18.64
C LYS A 613 -0.80 -37.35 20.06
N ALA A 614 -0.72 -36.04 20.29
CA ALA A 614 -0.95 -35.44 21.60
C ALA A 614 -1.89 -34.24 21.54
N VAL A 615 -2.61 -34.01 22.64
CA VAL A 615 -3.28 -32.75 22.94
C VAL A 615 -2.58 -32.13 24.14
N ARG A 616 -2.40 -30.81 24.13
CA ARG A 616 -1.79 -30.04 25.22
C ARG A 616 -2.64 -28.84 25.56
N ILE A 617 -2.79 -28.61 26.87
CA ILE A 617 -3.48 -27.47 27.44
C ILE A 617 -2.43 -26.56 28.10
N TRP A 618 -2.42 -25.30 27.71
CA TRP A 618 -1.52 -24.26 28.21
C TRP A 618 -2.30 -23.26 29.06
N ASP A 619 -1.72 -22.80 30.16
CA ASP A 619 -2.27 -21.71 30.97
C ASP A 619 -1.59 -20.38 30.56
N LEU A 620 -2.39 -19.43 30.09
CA LEU A 620 -1.93 -18.18 29.48
C LEU A 620 -1.52 -17.11 30.51
N ALA A 621 -1.81 -17.33 31.80
CA ALA A 621 -1.41 -16.45 32.88
C ALA A 621 -0.03 -16.83 33.44
N SER A 622 0.21 -18.12 33.63
CA SER A 622 1.48 -18.70 34.09
C SER A 622 2.49 -18.91 32.97
N SER A 623 2.05 -19.05 31.71
CA SER A 623 2.86 -19.40 30.54
C SER A 623 3.42 -20.83 30.56
N GLU A 624 2.80 -21.73 31.32
CA GLU A 624 3.24 -23.13 31.46
C GLU A 624 2.26 -24.12 30.81
N GLN A 625 2.76 -25.33 30.50
CA GLN A 625 1.94 -26.44 30.06
C GLN A 625 1.19 -27.01 31.28
N ARG A 626 -0.14 -26.88 31.32
CA ARG A 626 -0.96 -27.44 32.40
C ARG A 626 -1.07 -28.96 32.26
N LEU A 627 -1.58 -29.44 31.12
CA LEU A 627 -1.84 -30.86 30.86
C LEU A 627 -1.32 -31.28 29.48
N ALA A 628 -0.97 -32.56 29.34
CA ALA A 628 -0.61 -33.17 28.06
C ALA A 628 -0.95 -34.66 28.03
N PHE A 629 -1.88 -35.05 27.15
CA PHE A 629 -2.32 -36.44 27.00
C PHE A 629 -2.23 -36.91 25.54
N LYS A 630 -2.25 -38.23 25.35
CA LYS A 630 -2.11 -38.86 24.02
C LYS A 630 -3.48 -39.10 23.40
N VAL A 631 -3.57 -38.88 22.10
CA VAL A 631 -4.75 -39.17 21.28
C VAL A 631 -4.45 -40.29 20.27
N PRO A 632 -5.44 -41.13 19.93
CA PRO A 632 -5.23 -42.30 19.07
C PRO A 632 -5.00 -41.94 17.59
N ALA A 633 -5.40 -40.75 17.16
CA ALA A 633 -5.18 -40.22 15.82
C ALA A 633 -5.07 -38.68 15.83
N VAL A 634 -4.85 -38.09 14.65
CA VAL A 634 -4.76 -36.64 14.46
C VAL A 634 -6.00 -35.94 15.01
N CYS A 635 -5.77 -34.96 15.88
CA CYS A 635 -6.80 -34.07 16.42
C CYS A 635 -7.30 -33.12 15.32
N MET A 636 -8.59 -33.13 15.04
CA MET A 636 -9.21 -32.32 13.99
C MET A 636 -9.90 -31.08 14.54
N ALA A 637 -10.70 -31.25 15.59
CA ALA A 637 -11.37 -30.16 16.29
C ALA A 637 -11.16 -30.28 17.81
N LEU A 638 -11.18 -29.12 18.48
CA LEU A 638 -11.09 -28.94 19.92
C LEU A 638 -12.10 -27.88 20.32
N ALA A 639 -12.78 -28.07 21.45
CA ALA A 639 -13.63 -27.05 22.06
C ALA A 639 -13.70 -27.23 23.56
N PHE A 640 -13.71 -26.13 24.31
CA PHE A 640 -13.93 -26.15 25.76
C PHE A 640 -15.44 -26.07 26.05
N MET A 641 -15.88 -26.81 27.06
CA MET A 641 -17.24 -26.86 27.59
C MET A 641 -17.21 -26.58 29.09
N GLU A 642 -18.40 -26.38 29.67
CA GLU A 642 -18.60 -26.26 31.12
C GLU A 642 -17.63 -25.23 31.77
N GLU A 643 -17.61 -24.00 31.24
CA GLU A 643 -16.74 -22.90 31.72
C GLU A 643 -15.23 -23.22 31.75
N ASP A 644 -14.77 -23.99 30.76
CA ASP A 644 -13.40 -24.48 30.57
C ASP A 644 -12.96 -25.62 31.50
N ASP A 645 -13.90 -26.32 32.16
CA ASP A 645 -13.59 -27.52 32.95
C ASP A 645 -13.51 -28.81 32.11
N VAL A 646 -14.17 -28.88 30.94
CA VAL A 646 -14.15 -30.04 30.04
C VAL A 646 -13.61 -29.66 28.65
N LEU A 647 -12.70 -30.46 28.10
CA LEU A 647 -12.20 -30.34 26.73
C LEU A 647 -12.75 -31.46 25.83
N VAL A 648 -13.48 -31.08 24.78
CA VAL A 648 -13.91 -32.00 23.72
C VAL A 648 -12.79 -32.16 22.70
N VAL A 649 -12.44 -33.41 22.41
CA VAL A 649 -11.39 -33.79 21.47
C VAL A 649 -11.96 -34.68 20.38
N VAL A 650 -11.86 -34.23 19.12
CA VAL A 650 -12.41 -34.94 17.95
C VAL A 650 -11.27 -35.40 17.05
N THR A 651 -11.14 -36.71 16.82
CA THR A 651 -9.98 -37.31 16.15
C THR A 651 -10.32 -38.01 14.84
N LYS A 652 -9.32 -38.08 13.94
CA LYS A 652 -9.46 -38.57 12.55
C LYS A 652 -9.82 -40.07 12.39
N ASN A 653 -9.99 -40.80 13.48
CA ASN A 653 -10.40 -42.21 13.51
C ASN A 653 -11.84 -42.40 14.03
N ASN A 654 -12.70 -41.41 13.80
CA ASN A 654 -14.13 -41.40 14.17
C ASN A 654 -14.42 -41.35 15.68
N LEU A 655 -13.44 -40.95 16.51
CA LEU A 655 -13.61 -40.89 17.96
C LEU A 655 -13.72 -39.47 18.49
N ILE A 656 -14.74 -39.23 19.30
CA ILE A 656 -14.85 -38.09 20.21
C ILE A 656 -14.43 -38.53 21.62
N THR A 657 -13.83 -37.63 22.39
CA THR A 657 -13.42 -37.87 23.77
C THR A 657 -13.61 -36.61 24.59
N TYR A 658 -14.27 -36.74 25.74
CA TYR A 658 -14.43 -35.69 26.72
C TYR A 658 -13.33 -35.82 27.78
N TRP A 659 -12.53 -34.77 27.98
CA TRP A 659 -11.42 -34.75 28.92
C TRP A 659 -11.66 -33.75 30.05
N ASP A 660 -11.69 -34.23 31.27
CA ASP A 660 -11.79 -33.42 32.48
C ASP A 660 -10.45 -32.73 32.76
N ILE A 661 -10.45 -31.40 32.74
CA ILE A 661 -9.28 -30.55 32.93
C ILE A 661 -9.00 -30.32 34.43
N VAL A 662 -10.00 -30.53 35.29
CA VAL A 662 -9.90 -30.38 36.75
C VAL A 662 -9.29 -31.63 37.38
N HIS A 663 -9.74 -32.81 36.97
CA HIS A 663 -9.33 -34.11 37.51
C HIS A 663 -8.26 -34.84 36.69
N ASP A 664 -7.86 -34.29 35.53
CA ASP A 664 -6.84 -34.82 34.61
C ASP A 664 -7.08 -36.26 34.14
N GLY A 665 -8.22 -36.47 33.49
CA GLY A 665 -8.58 -37.77 32.92
C GLY A 665 -9.72 -37.67 31.90
N PRO A 666 -9.95 -38.73 31.10
CA PRO A 666 -11.16 -38.83 30.30
C PRO A 666 -12.37 -39.00 31.24
N LEU A 667 -13.49 -38.34 30.92
CA LEU A 667 -14.75 -38.54 31.66
C LEU A 667 -15.32 -39.93 31.42
N ASP A 668 -15.28 -40.38 30.16
CA ASP A 668 -15.78 -41.67 29.69
C ASP A 668 -14.88 -42.27 28.58
N ASP A 669 -15.13 -43.54 28.22
CA ASP A 669 -14.46 -44.20 27.10
C ASP A 669 -14.71 -43.46 25.77
N PRO A 670 -13.71 -43.34 24.86
CA PRO A 670 -13.87 -42.66 23.57
C PRO A 670 -15.03 -43.22 22.72
N ILE A 671 -15.94 -42.33 22.32
CA ILE A 671 -17.17 -42.69 21.60
C ILE A 671 -16.91 -42.67 20.09
N ASP A 672 -17.27 -43.75 19.39
CA ASP A 672 -17.36 -43.75 17.92
C ASP A 672 -18.69 -43.09 17.49
N TRP A 673 -18.62 -41.87 16.95
CA TRP A 673 -19.83 -41.14 16.52
C TRP A 673 -20.54 -41.76 15.32
N THR A 674 -19.93 -42.75 14.65
CA THR A 674 -20.57 -43.48 13.55
C THR A 674 -21.41 -44.67 14.02
N ARG A 675 -21.44 -44.97 15.33
CA ARG A 675 -22.18 -46.11 15.93
C ARG A 675 -23.68 -46.13 15.63
N ASP A 676 -24.29 -44.95 15.46
CA ASP A 676 -25.74 -44.79 15.25
C ASP A 676 -26.13 -44.68 13.76
N VAL A 677 -25.15 -44.72 12.85
CA VAL A 677 -25.40 -44.63 11.40
C VAL A 677 -25.82 -46.01 10.86
N ARG A 678 -26.99 -46.07 10.21
CA ARG A 678 -27.66 -47.33 9.83
C ARG A 678 -26.80 -48.25 8.97
N GLU A 679 -26.90 -49.56 9.23
CA GLU A 679 -26.11 -50.66 8.63
C GLU A 679 -26.12 -50.75 7.08
N GLY A 680 -26.98 -50.00 6.39
CA GLY A 680 -27.05 -49.97 4.91
C GLY A 680 -25.95 -49.14 4.24
N ASP A 681 -25.44 -48.09 4.91
CA ASP A 681 -24.41 -47.20 4.36
C ASP A 681 -23.01 -47.79 4.61
N LEU A 682 -22.71 -48.82 3.83
CA LEU A 682 -21.50 -49.66 3.96
C LEU A 682 -20.22 -48.81 4.10
N GLN A 683 -19.68 -48.85 5.33
CA GLN A 683 -18.30 -48.52 5.71
C GLN A 683 -17.96 -47.04 5.98
N LEU A 684 -18.88 -46.20 6.46
CA LEU A 684 -18.52 -44.89 7.05
C LEU A 684 -17.52 -44.98 8.21
N HIS A 685 -17.68 -45.97 9.10
CA HIS A 685 -16.74 -46.25 10.21
C HIS A 685 -15.30 -46.61 9.75
N LEU A 686 -15.11 -47.03 8.48
CA LEU A 686 -13.79 -47.31 7.88
C LEU A 686 -13.29 -46.15 6.99
N LYS A 687 -14.17 -45.20 6.64
CA LYS A 687 -13.78 -43.92 6.02
C LYS A 687 -13.19 -43.01 7.10
N ARG A 688 -12.34 -42.07 6.67
CA ARG A 688 -11.78 -41.03 7.54
C ARG A 688 -12.39 -39.68 7.17
N PRO A 689 -12.82 -38.87 8.15
CA PRO A 689 -13.39 -37.56 7.89
C PRO A 689 -12.36 -36.61 7.28
N THR A 690 -12.84 -35.66 6.49
CA THR A 690 -12.05 -34.59 5.87
C THR A 690 -12.10 -33.31 6.67
N ILE A 691 -13.26 -32.99 7.25
CA ILE A 691 -13.50 -31.79 8.06
C ILE A 691 -14.27 -32.22 9.31
N ALA A 692 -13.95 -31.60 10.44
CA ALA A 692 -14.77 -31.62 11.65
C ALA A 692 -14.78 -30.20 12.25
N ALA A 693 -15.92 -29.77 12.78
CA ALA A 693 -16.09 -28.50 13.46
C ALA A 693 -17.04 -28.69 14.65
N ILE A 694 -16.78 -28.02 15.77
CA ILE A 694 -17.60 -28.09 16.98
C ILE A 694 -18.20 -26.71 17.24
N SER A 695 -19.49 -26.65 17.56
CA SER A 695 -20.12 -25.49 18.19
C SER A 695 -20.73 -25.92 19.51
N VAL A 696 -20.17 -25.40 20.60
CA VAL A 696 -20.68 -25.63 21.96
C VAL A 696 -21.97 -24.83 22.21
N GLU A 697 -22.09 -23.66 21.59
CA GLU A 697 -23.29 -22.81 21.66
C GLU A 697 -24.50 -23.47 20.99
N GLN A 698 -24.27 -24.31 19.96
CA GLN A 698 -25.30 -25.10 19.29
C GLN A 698 -25.47 -26.54 19.80
N ASP A 699 -24.60 -27.00 20.71
CA ASP A 699 -24.51 -28.41 21.13
C ASP A 699 -24.25 -29.40 19.96
N LEU A 700 -23.50 -28.97 18.94
CA LEU A 700 -23.34 -29.72 17.68
C LEU A 700 -21.88 -29.91 17.25
N LEU A 701 -21.53 -31.15 16.92
CA LEU A 701 -20.38 -31.55 16.11
C LEU A 701 -20.83 -31.77 14.67
N VAL A 702 -20.22 -31.06 13.72
CA VAL A 702 -20.30 -31.41 12.30
C VAL A 702 -19.12 -32.29 11.90
N VAL A 703 -19.42 -33.39 11.20
CA VAL A 703 -18.43 -34.25 10.55
C VAL A 703 -18.75 -34.38 9.06
N ILE A 704 -17.72 -34.25 8.22
CA ILE A 704 -17.82 -34.39 6.76
C ILE A 704 -16.86 -35.47 6.27
N TYR A 705 -17.35 -36.33 5.38
CA TYR A 705 -16.56 -37.27 4.60
C TYR A 705 -16.52 -36.86 3.13
N ARG A 706 -15.48 -37.28 2.41
CA ARG A 706 -15.30 -36.91 1.00
C ARG A 706 -16.38 -37.57 0.13
N GLY A 707 -17.23 -36.76 -0.49
CA GLY A 707 -18.33 -37.22 -1.35
C GLY A 707 -19.53 -37.77 -0.56
N GLU A 708 -19.71 -37.33 0.68
CA GLU A 708 -20.88 -37.66 1.51
C GLU A 708 -21.57 -36.37 1.97
N ASP A 709 -22.79 -36.51 2.49
CA ASP A 709 -23.53 -35.42 3.12
C ASP A 709 -22.89 -34.95 4.45
N ILE A 710 -23.34 -33.80 4.93
CA ILE A 710 -22.93 -33.25 6.24
C ILE A 710 -23.62 -34.09 7.33
N ILE A 711 -22.85 -34.62 8.30
CA ILE A 711 -23.38 -35.32 9.47
C ILE A 711 -23.34 -34.37 10.67
N LEU A 712 -24.46 -34.28 11.39
CA LEU A 712 -24.61 -33.56 12.64
C LEU A 712 -24.74 -34.55 13.80
N TRP A 713 -23.98 -34.32 14.87
CA TRP A 713 -23.96 -35.15 16.06
C TRP A 713 -24.10 -34.27 17.30
N ALA A 714 -25.07 -34.58 18.17
CA ALA A 714 -25.37 -33.79 19.36
C ALA A 714 -24.39 -34.13 20.47
N LEU A 715 -23.76 -33.12 21.09
CA LEU A 715 -22.67 -33.36 22.04
C LEU A 715 -23.22 -33.87 23.39
N ASN A 716 -24.22 -33.19 23.98
CA ASN A 716 -24.81 -33.66 25.24
C ASN A 716 -25.68 -34.92 25.10
N GLU A 717 -26.23 -35.20 23.91
CA GLU A 717 -27.10 -36.37 23.68
C GLU A 717 -26.37 -37.59 23.09
N ASP A 718 -25.05 -37.47 22.84
CA ASP A 718 -24.13 -38.49 22.33
C ASP A 718 -24.61 -39.29 21.08
N HIS A 719 -25.44 -38.72 20.21
CA HIS A 719 -25.96 -39.43 19.03
C HIS A 719 -26.07 -38.56 17.78
N VAL A 720 -26.25 -39.21 16.62
CA VAL A 720 -26.43 -38.53 15.32
C VAL A 720 -27.76 -37.76 15.35
N TYR A 721 -27.67 -36.43 15.33
CA TYR A 721 -28.79 -35.50 15.39
C TYR A 721 -29.53 -35.41 14.04
N ASP A 722 -28.78 -35.24 12.94
CA ASP A 722 -29.33 -35.15 11.58
C ASP A 722 -28.25 -35.36 10.51
N MET A 723 -28.65 -35.40 9.24
CA MET A 723 -27.77 -35.39 8.07
C MET A 723 -28.30 -34.40 7.02
N TYR A 724 -27.48 -33.46 6.56
CA TYR A 724 -27.89 -32.42 5.62
C TYR A 724 -27.39 -32.67 4.19
N LYS A 725 -28.36 -32.78 3.28
CA LYS A 725 -28.14 -32.68 1.82
C LYS A 725 -28.02 -31.23 1.39
N LYS A 726 -27.15 -30.96 0.42
CA LYS A 726 -26.94 -29.62 -0.17
C LYS A 726 -28.25 -28.89 -0.52
N ASN A 727 -29.14 -29.54 -1.27
CA ASN A 727 -30.34 -28.92 -1.83
C ASN A 727 -31.58 -29.08 -0.94
N SER A 728 -31.67 -30.18 -0.20
CA SER A 728 -32.87 -30.57 0.57
C SER A 728 -32.83 -30.17 2.04
N GLY A 729 -31.64 -29.90 2.61
CA GLY A 729 -31.46 -29.80 4.05
C GLY A 729 -31.57 -31.17 4.73
N SER A 730 -32.27 -31.20 5.86
CA SER A 730 -32.47 -32.36 6.74
C SER A 730 -33.01 -33.60 6.06
N ARG A 731 -32.36 -34.75 6.32
CA ARG A 731 -32.86 -36.09 5.97
C ARG A 731 -33.82 -36.65 7.02
N ARG A 732 -34.05 -35.98 8.16
CA ARG A 732 -34.90 -36.46 9.27
C ARG A 732 -36.36 -36.75 8.86
N PHE A 733 -36.84 -36.13 7.77
CA PHE A 733 -38.24 -36.23 7.31
C PHE A 733 -38.44 -36.88 5.92
N GLU A 734 -37.40 -37.18 5.15
CA GLU A 734 -37.53 -37.82 3.82
C GLU A 734 -37.01 -39.26 3.79
N LEU A 735 -37.91 -40.20 3.49
CA LEU A 735 -37.67 -41.64 3.55
C LEU A 735 -37.34 -42.30 2.19
N GLN A 736 -37.04 -41.52 1.14
CA GLN A 736 -36.77 -42.04 -0.21
C GLN A 736 -35.55 -41.46 -0.91
N ASN A 737 -34.91 -42.33 -1.70
CA ASN A 737 -33.69 -42.05 -2.43
C ASN A 737 -33.91 -41.11 -3.62
N ALA A 738 -33.25 -39.96 -3.57
CA ALA A 738 -32.70 -39.31 -4.75
C ALA A 738 -31.20 -39.08 -4.50
N ALA A 739 -30.37 -39.65 -5.36
CA ALA A 739 -28.94 -39.44 -5.39
C ALA A 739 -28.63 -38.25 -6.30
N ASP A 740 -28.86 -37.04 -5.79
CA ASP A 740 -28.19 -35.86 -6.32
C ASP A 740 -26.69 -36.05 -6.12
N GLY A 741 -25.91 -35.92 -7.21
CA GLY A 741 -24.48 -36.29 -7.21
C GLY A 741 -23.70 -35.54 -6.14
N SER A 742 -23.09 -36.28 -5.22
CA SER A 742 -22.45 -35.75 -4.01
C SER A 742 -21.33 -34.74 -4.34
N THR A 743 -21.58 -33.45 -4.16
CA THR A 743 -20.54 -32.43 -4.23
C THR A 743 -19.86 -32.28 -2.87
N THR A 744 -18.53 -32.20 -2.87
CA THR A 744 -17.74 -32.33 -1.64
C THR A 744 -17.69 -31.00 -0.91
N VAL A 745 -18.03 -30.97 0.38
CA VAL A 745 -17.86 -29.76 1.21
C VAL A 745 -16.37 -29.48 1.42
N LEU A 746 -15.95 -28.25 1.13
CA LEU A 746 -14.56 -27.78 1.19
C LEU A 746 -14.24 -27.00 2.47
N ALA A 747 -15.22 -26.29 3.01
CA ALA A 747 -15.08 -25.50 4.24
C ALA A 747 -16.45 -25.34 4.91
N ILE A 748 -16.44 -25.13 6.23
CA ILE A 748 -17.64 -24.94 7.03
C ILE A 748 -17.40 -23.91 8.14
N ALA A 749 -18.44 -23.19 8.55
CA ALA A 749 -18.43 -22.33 9.73
C ALA A 749 -19.79 -22.33 10.42
N PHE A 750 -19.77 -22.35 11.75
CA PHE A 750 -20.93 -22.07 12.59
C PHE A 750 -21.07 -20.56 12.81
N SER A 751 -22.30 -20.11 13.00
CA SER A 751 -22.60 -18.83 13.61
C SER A 751 -22.65 -18.96 15.13
N THR A 752 -22.20 -17.94 15.85
CA THR A 752 -21.97 -17.99 17.30
C THR A 752 -23.11 -17.35 18.10
N THR A 753 -23.39 -16.05 17.89
CA THR A 753 -24.17 -15.26 18.85
C THR A 753 -25.59 -14.89 18.40
N ILE A 754 -25.75 -14.04 17.37
CA ILE A 754 -27.06 -13.46 17.05
C ILE A 754 -27.91 -14.37 16.14
N GLU A 755 -27.25 -15.08 15.24
CA GLU A 755 -27.88 -16.10 14.39
C GLU A 755 -27.32 -17.47 14.79
N ALA A 756 -27.30 -17.73 16.10
CA ALA A 756 -26.59 -18.86 16.72
C ALA A 756 -26.99 -20.23 16.19
N ASN A 757 -28.09 -20.36 15.44
CA ASN A 757 -28.57 -21.61 14.85
C ASN A 757 -28.24 -21.77 13.35
N LEU A 758 -27.27 -21.01 12.83
CA LEU A 758 -26.86 -21.11 11.42
C LEU A 758 -25.56 -21.88 11.22
N LEU A 759 -25.55 -22.67 10.14
CA LEU A 759 -24.42 -23.45 9.66
C LEU A 759 -24.16 -23.13 8.18
N VAL A 760 -22.96 -22.66 7.86
CA VAL A 760 -22.54 -22.31 6.50
C VAL A 760 -21.61 -23.36 5.94
N ALA A 761 -21.89 -23.90 4.76
CA ALA A 761 -21.05 -24.86 4.05
C ALA A 761 -20.70 -24.39 2.63
N ALA A 762 -19.43 -24.48 2.24
CA ALA A 762 -18.97 -24.25 0.86
C ALA A 762 -18.70 -25.58 0.15
N TYR A 763 -19.20 -25.74 -1.06
CA TYR A 763 -19.16 -26.97 -1.84
C TYR A 763 -18.16 -26.88 -3.01
N SER A 764 -17.69 -28.04 -3.47
CA SER A 764 -16.66 -28.17 -4.51
C SER A 764 -17.09 -27.74 -5.92
N ASP A 765 -18.39 -27.57 -6.13
CA ASP A 765 -18.98 -26.99 -7.34
C ASP A 765 -18.91 -25.45 -7.36
N GLY A 766 -18.61 -24.84 -6.20
CA GLY A 766 -18.42 -23.41 -6.03
C GLY A 766 -19.45 -22.74 -5.13
N ASP A 767 -20.52 -23.44 -4.76
CA ASP A 767 -21.65 -22.83 -4.09
C ASP A 767 -21.47 -22.76 -2.58
N LEU A 768 -22.06 -21.74 -1.98
CA LEU A 768 -22.15 -21.56 -0.54
C LEU A 768 -23.61 -21.73 -0.11
N VAL A 769 -23.88 -22.61 0.85
CA VAL A 769 -25.23 -22.91 1.33
C VAL A 769 -25.30 -22.67 2.83
N VAL A 770 -26.38 -22.05 3.28
CA VAL A 770 -26.65 -21.80 4.70
C VAL A 770 -27.84 -22.63 5.15
N PHE A 771 -27.63 -23.40 6.21
CA PHE A 771 -28.63 -24.23 6.86
C PHE A 771 -29.00 -23.62 8.21
N ASP A 772 -30.25 -23.80 8.60
CA ASP A 772 -30.75 -23.57 9.95
C ASP A 772 -30.76 -24.89 10.71
N THR A 773 -30.03 -24.96 11.83
CA THR A 773 -29.77 -26.21 12.55
C THR A 773 -30.97 -26.73 13.33
N ASP A 774 -31.85 -25.84 13.78
CA ASP A 774 -33.03 -26.19 14.59
C ASP A 774 -34.15 -26.78 13.72
N SER A 775 -34.38 -26.18 12.55
CA SER A 775 -35.44 -26.58 11.60
C SER A 775 -34.96 -27.59 10.57
N GLY A 776 -33.65 -27.73 10.37
CA GLY A 776 -33.08 -28.56 9.33
C GLY A 776 -33.24 -28.00 7.91
N THR A 777 -33.64 -26.74 7.75
CA THR A 777 -33.96 -26.17 6.44
C THR A 777 -32.79 -25.44 5.80
N CYS A 778 -32.70 -25.49 4.46
CA CYS A 778 -31.82 -24.61 3.69
C CYS A 778 -32.41 -23.19 3.68
N ARG A 779 -31.72 -22.24 4.33
CA ARG A 779 -32.10 -20.82 4.43
C ARG A 779 -31.83 -20.06 3.13
N GLY A 780 -30.79 -20.45 2.41
CA GLY A 780 -30.40 -19.83 1.14
C GLY A 780 -29.06 -20.34 0.63
N SER A 781 -28.76 -20.01 -0.62
CA SER A 781 -27.49 -20.35 -1.27
C SER A 781 -27.00 -19.21 -2.17
N ILE A 782 -25.68 -19.18 -2.40
CA ILE A 782 -25.02 -18.28 -3.33
C ILE A 782 -24.14 -19.13 -4.26
N GLU A 783 -24.41 -19.06 -5.56
CA GLU A 783 -23.72 -19.88 -6.55
C GLU A 783 -22.34 -19.29 -6.94
N GLY A 784 -21.36 -20.17 -7.21
CA GLY A 784 -20.11 -19.79 -7.89
C GLY A 784 -19.10 -18.92 -7.12
N ILE A 785 -19.16 -18.83 -5.78
CA ILE A 785 -18.15 -18.14 -4.95
C ILE A 785 -16.79 -18.87 -4.97
N ASN A 786 -16.79 -20.20 -5.04
CA ASN A 786 -15.61 -21.07 -4.95
C ASN A 786 -14.78 -20.84 -3.65
N ALA A 787 -15.49 -20.70 -2.53
CA ALA A 787 -14.88 -20.52 -1.21
C ALA A 787 -14.09 -21.77 -0.77
N GLN A 788 -12.83 -21.56 -0.42
CA GLN A 788 -11.86 -22.57 0.00
C GLN A 788 -11.60 -22.58 1.51
N THR A 789 -12.00 -21.51 2.21
CA THR A 789 -11.99 -21.35 3.66
C THR A 789 -12.95 -20.21 4.03
N MET A 790 -13.45 -20.20 5.26
CA MET A 790 -14.42 -19.21 5.75
C MET A 790 -14.30 -19.01 7.27
N SER A 791 -14.84 -17.89 7.75
CA SER A 791 -14.98 -17.56 9.18
C SER A 791 -16.19 -16.64 9.35
N CYS A 792 -17.01 -16.91 10.36
CA CYS A 792 -18.03 -15.98 10.84
C CYS A 792 -17.40 -14.96 11.80
N SER A 793 -17.92 -13.75 11.85
CA SER A 793 -17.59 -12.77 12.87
C SER A 793 -18.17 -13.21 14.24
N PRO A 794 -17.50 -12.92 15.37
CA PRO A 794 -18.00 -13.21 16.72
C PRO A 794 -19.42 -12.70 17.01
N ASP A 795 -19.83 -11.60 16.37
CA ASP A 795 -21.20 -11.05 16.49
C ASP A 795 -22.27 -11.78 15.65
N GLY A 796 -21.89 -12.83 14.92
CA GLY A 796 -22.77 -13.65 14.09
C GLY A 796 -23.42 -12.93 12.90
N ARG A 797 -22.97 -11.73 12.52
CA ARG A 797 -23.59 -10.95 11.42
C ARG A 797 -22.83 -11.00 10.09
N THR A 798 -21.52 -11.21 10.11
CA THR A 798 -20.66 -11.14 8.92
C THR A 798 -19.99 -12.48 8.65
N LEU A 799 -20.04 -12.94 7.40
CA LEU A 799 -19.34 -14.12 6.92
C LEU A 799 -18.20 -13.68 5.99
N ALA A 800 -16.95 -13.95 6.38
CA ALA A 800 -15.80 -13.83 5.49
C ALA A 800 -15.50 -15.17 4.82
N THR A 801 -15.32 -15.17 3.51
CA THR A 801 -14.88 -16.34 2.73
C THR A 801 -13.68 -15.98 1.87
N ALA A 802 -12.77 -16.92 1.62
CA ALA A 802 -11.67 -16.73 0.68
C ALA A 802 -11.73 -17.75 -0.46
N ASP A 803 -11.62 -17.28 -1.70
CA ASP A 803 -11.66 -18.14 -2.90
C ASP A 803 -10.31 -18.81 -3.22
N SER A 804 -10.26 -19.60 -4.29
CA SER A 804 -9.03 -20.27 -4.74
C SER A 804 -7.90 -19.32 -5.18
N HIS A 805 -8.22 -18.07 -5.50
CA HIS A 805 -7.28 -17.03 -5.91
C HIS A 805 -6.81 -16.17 -4.72
N GLY A 806 -7.32 -16.45 -3.50
CA GLY A 806 -7.01 -15.70 -2.29
C GLY A 806 -7.81 -14.40 -2.13
N ILE A 807 -8.84 -14.18 -2.96
CA ILE A 807 -9.73 -13.03 -2.83
C ILE A 807 -10.69 -13.27 -1.66
N ILE A 808 -10.83 -12.28 -0.77
CA ILE A 808 -11.72 -12.36 0.39
C ILE A 808 -13.04 -11.67 0.06
N HIS A 809 -14.15 -12.32 0.33
CA HIS A 809 -15.51 -11.81 0.18
C HIS A 809 -16.18 -11.74 1.55
N PHE A 810 -16.82 -10.61 1.86
CA PHE A 810 -17.62 -10.42 3.06
C PHE A 810 -19.10 -10.43 2.70
N PHE A 811 -19.89 -11.22 3.41
CA PHE A 811 -21.34 -11.30 3.24
C PHE A 811 -22.04 -10.96 4.55
N ASP A 812 -23.20 -10.32 4.47
CA ASP A 812 -24.14 -10.28 5.57
C ASP A 812 -24.75 -11.69 5.71
N LEU A 813 -24.53 -12.34 6.85
CA LEU A 813 -24.88 -13.77 7.02
C LEU A 813 -26.39 -14.01 6.88
N LYS A 814 -27.19 -13.04 7.35
CA LYS A 814 -28.64 -13.11 7.35
C LYS A 814 -29.26 -13.03 5.96
N THR A 815 -28.79 -12.09 5.14
CA THR A 815 -29.35 -11.79 3.82
C THR A 815 -28.56 -12.37 2.67
N LEU A 816 -27.38 -12.95 2.94
CA LEU A 816 -26.44 -13.51 1.97
C LEU A 816 -25.98 -12.51 0.90
N LYS A 817 -26.11 -11.21 1.18
CA LYS A 817 -25.66 -10.14 0.30
C LYS A 817 -24.16 -9.90 0.48
N LEU A 818 -23.45 -9.79 -0.63
CA LEU A 818 -22.05 -9.35 -0.64
C LEU A 818 -21.98 -7.91 -0.11
N ILE A 819 -21.27 -7.72 1.01
CA ILE A 819 -20.95 -6.43 1.60
C ILE A 819 -19.74 -5.83 0.88
N TYR A 820 -18.66 -6.60 0.77
CA TYR A 820 -17.37 -6.12 0.23
C TYR A 820 -16.51 -7.26 -0.33
N ARG A 821 -15.54 -6.93 -1.19
CA ARG A 821 -14.61 -7.89 -1.80
C ARG A 821 -13.20 -7.32 -1.86
N ILE A 822 -12.29 -7.93 -1.12
CA ILE A 822 -10.85 -7.60 -1.16
C ILE A 822 -10.17 -8.43 -2.25
N ARG A 823 -9.50 -7.72 -3.16
CA ARG A 823 -8.69 -8.29 -4.24
C ARG A 823 -7.21 -8.04 -3.94
N PHE A 824 -6.34 -8.85 -4.55
CA PHE A 824 -4.90 -8.77 -4.36
C PHE A 824 -4.26 -8.75 -5.74
N ASP A 825 -3.58 -7.66 -6.08
CA ASP A 825 -3.07 -7.42 -7.43
C ASP A 825 -1.72 -8.10 -7.72
N THR A 826 -1.06 -8.65 -6.68
CA THR A 826 0.36 -9.07 -6.76
C THR A 826 0.68 -10.49 -6.30
N ASP A 827 -0.20 -11.20 -5.57
CA ASP A 827 0.07 -12.55 -5.06
C ASP A 827 -1.18 -13.46 -5.11
N ALA A 828 -1.25 -14.35 -6.10
CA ALA A 828 -2.27 -15.41 -6.21
C ALA A 828 -2.02 -16.59 -5.25
N LEU A 829 -1.65 -16.29 -4.00
CA LEU A 829 -1.43 -17.29 -2.95
C LEU A 829 -2.75 -17.61 -2.24
N ARG A 830 -3.23 -18.84 -2.43
CA ARG A 830 -4.43 -19.37 -1.75
C ARG A 830 -4.39 -19.06 -0.24
N THR A 831 -5.41 -18.37 0.25
CA THR A 831 -5.65 -18.21 1.68
C THR A 831 -5.92 -19.56 2.31
N LYS A 832 -5.13 -19.93 3.32
CA LYS A 832 -5.25 -21.20 4.02
C LYS A 832 -6.31 -21.15 5.11
N MET A 833 -6.43 -20.03 5.81
CA MET A 833 -7.39 -19.83 6.89
C MET A 833 -7.70 -18.35 7.11
N LEU A 834 -8.91 -18.09 7.61
CA LEU A 834 -9.44 -16.80 8.03
C LEU A 834 -9.88 -16.90 9.50
N VAL A 835 -9.64 -15.87 10.29
CA VAL A 835 -10.20 -15.72 11.66
C VAL A 835 -10.46 -14.23 11.93
N PHE A 836 -11.65 -13.89 12.41
CA PHE A 836 -11.92 -12.57 12.98
C PHE A 836 -11.34 -12.45 14.39
N THR A 837 -10.88 -11.25 14.77
CA THR A 837 -10.63 -10.93 16.18
C THR A 837 -11.95 -10.79 16.93
N SER A 838 -11.93 -11.12 18.22
CA SER A 838 -13.10 -11.08 19.13
C SER A 838 -13.84 -9.74 19.20
N ASP A 839 -13.14 -8.63 18.93
CA ASP A 839 -13.70 -7.28 18.90
C ASP A 839 -14.47 -6.96 17.60
N ASN A 840 -14.46 -7.88 16.62
CA ASN A 840 -14.97 -7.74 15.26
C ASN A 840 -14.27 -6.64 14.43
N LEU A 841 -13.20 -6.02 14.94
CA LEU A 841 -12.55 -4.88 14.27
C LEU A 841 -11.50 -5.30 13.24
N ARG A 842 -11.03 -6.56 13.27
CA ARG A 842 -9.91 -7.03 12.43
C ARG A 842 -10.18 -8.43 11.88
N LEU A 843 -9.71 -8.66 10.66
CA LEU A 843 -9.65 -9.98 10.03
C LEU A 843 -8.19 -10.41 9.89
N LEU A 844 -7.89 -11.62 10.33
CA LEU A 844 -6.60 -12.27 10.24
C LEU A 844 -6.62 -13.34 9.15
N ASP A 845 -5.69 -13.29 8.20
CA ASP A 845 -5.59 -14.29 7.14
C ASP A 845 -4.18 -14.86 6.95
N ILE A 846 -4.10 -16.18 6.75
CA ILE A 846 -2.86 -16.92 6.49
C ILE A 846 -2.71 -17.17 4.99
N ARG A 847 -1.61 -16.69 4.37
CA ARG A 847 -1.26 -16.95 2.96
C ARG A 847 0.15 -17.52 2.85
N GLY A 848 0.27 -18.81 2.52
CA GLY A 848 1.57 -19.48 2.35
C GLY A 848 2.46 -19.43 3.60
N HIS A 849 3.30 -18.39 3.69
CA HIS A 849 4.22 -18.13 4.81
C HIS A 849 3.93 -16.80 5.55
N GLN A 850 2.81 -16.12 5.26
CA GLN A 850 2.46 -14.79 5.79
C GLN A 850 1.15 -14.78 6.61
N LEU A 851 1.00 -13.76 7.47
CA LEU A 851 -0.19 -13.40 8.28
C LEU A 851 -0.52 -11.89 8.14
N ARG A 852 -1.80 -11.44 8.04
CA ARG A 852 -2.21 -10.01 7.82
C ARG A 852 -3.40 -9.44 8.70
N VAL A 853 -3.72 -8.10 8.74
CA VAL A 853 -4.66 -7.34 9.69
C VAL A 853 -5.29 -5.99 9.09
N ARG A 854 -6.39 -5.30 9.59
CA ARG A 854 -7.21 -4.17 8.89
C ARG A 854 -7.88 -3.01 9.81
N LEU A 855 -8.53 -1.86 9.34
CA LEU A 855 -9.12 -0.68 10.17
C LEU A 855 -10.23 0.35 9.58
N PHE A 856 -10.55 1.57 10.20
CA PHE A 856 -11.82 2.47 10.05
C PHE A 856 -11.83 4.06 10.46
N THR A 857 -12.75 5.04 10.04
CA THR A 857 -12.87 6.56 10.41
C THR A 857 -14.26 7.42 10.31
N SER A 858 -14.38 8.82 10.41
CA SER A 858 -15.58 9.82 10.17
C SER A 858 -15.39 11.44 10.32
N THR A 859 -16.36 12.43 10.07
CA THR A 859 -16.18 13.98 9.98
C THR A 859 -17.31 15.08 10.35
N SER A 860 -17.21 16.39 9.95
CA SER A 860 -18.04 17.58 10.39
C SER A 860 -19.09 18.21 9.44
N GLU A 861 -18.95 18.09 8.11
CA GLU A 861 -20.03 18.42 7.15
C GLU A 861 -20.90 17.18 6.86
N HIS A 862 -20.27 16.00 7.01
CA HIS A 862 -20.84 14.69 6.72
C HIS A 862 -20.29 13.66 7.72
N ASP A 863 -21.19 12.89 8.33
CA ASP A 863 -20.78 11.70 9.08
C ASP A 863 -20.74 10.52 8.11
N THR A 864 -19.62 9.80 8.07
CA THR A 864 -19.34 8.79 7.03
C THR A 864 -18.72 7.53 7.63
N LEU A 865 -19.25 6.36 7.26
CA LEU A 865 -18.83 5.04 7.74
C LEU A 865 -17.85 4.44 6.73
N TRP A 866 -16.55 4.41 7.02
CA TRP A 866 -15.49 4.14 6.02
C TRP A 866 -14.93 2.71 6.05
N SER A 867 -14.94 2.02 4.91
CA SER A 867 -14.04 0.88 4.68
C SER A 867 -12.69 1.42 4.15
N LEU A 868 -11.57 1.06 4.78
CA LEU A 868 -10.21 1.48 4.37
C LEU A 868 -9.49 0.33 3.64
N SER A 869 -8.86 0.59 2.49
CA SER A 869 -8.35 -0.45 1.58
C SER A 869 -7.22 -0.02 0.60
N PRO A 870 -6.46 -0.97 -0.01
CA PRO A 870 -5.62 -0.89 -1.20
C PRO A 870 -4.65 0.26 -1.36
N GLU A 871 -5.28 1.33 -1.78
CA GLU A 871 -5.18 1.78 -3.16
C GLU A 871 -6.30 2.80 -3.24
N ALA A 872 -5.99 4.01 -3.68
CA ALA A 872 -6.80 5.19 -3.35
C ALA A 872 -8.19 5.19 -4.04
N LYS A 873 -9.15 4.45 -3.47
CA LYS A 873 -10.58 4.47 -3.81
C LYS A 873 -11.45 4.44 -2.56
N GLU A 874 -12.12 5.57 -2.36
CA GLU A 874 -13.10 5.84 -1.32
C GLU A 874 -14.44 5.15 -1.63
N GLU A 875 -14.87 4.20 -0.77
CA GLU A 875 -16.29 3.81 -0.65
C GLU A 875 -16.74 3.97 0.81
N TYR A 876 -17.85 4.70 1.00
CA TYR A 876 -18.50 4.89 2.29
C TYR A 876 -19.73 3.99 2.40
N ILE A 877 -19.86 3.28 3.52
CA ILE A 877 -20.93 2.32 3.79
C ILE A 877 -22.26 3.04 4.10
N ALA A 878 -22.19 4.20 4.75
CA ALA A 878 -23.31 5.10 4.99
C ALA A 878 -22.83 6.54 5.16
N ARG A 879 -23.66 7.52 4.79
CA ARG A 879 -23.40 8.96 4.89
C ARG A 879 -24.62 9.70 5.43
N ILE A 880 -24.45 10.48 6.49
CA ILE A 880 -25.48 11.38 7.03
C ILE A 880 -25.10 12.81 6.67
N ASP A 881 -25.86 13.40 5.74
CA ASP A 881 -25.70 14.80 5.32
C ASP A 881 -26.47 15.73 6.26
N GLY A 882 -25.80 16.72 6.85
CA GLY A 882 -26.44 17.69 7.73
C GLY A 882 -25.51 18.82 8.20
N ASN A 883 -25.88 20.06 7.94
CA ASN A 883 -25.08 21.25 8.26
C ASN A 883 -25.24 21.69 9.73
N THR A 884 -24.94 20.79 10.66
CA THR A 884 -25.23 20.93 12.10
C THR A 884 -24.08 20.52 13.03
N ASN A 885 -22.83 20.49 12.52
CA ASN A 885 -21.56 20.28 13.26
C ASN A 885 -21.69 19.32 14.46
N PRO A 886 -22.12 18.06 14.23
CA PRO A 886 -22.59 17.15 15.27
C PRO A 886 -21.47 16.66 16.19
N ARG A 887 -21.84 16.11 17.34
CA ARG A 887 -20.91 15.45 18.27
C ARG A 887 -21.34 14.02 18.55
N TRP A 888 -20.43 13.07 18.35
CA TRP A 888 -20.71 11.65 18.53
C TRP A 888 -20.14 11.08 19.82
N ALA A 889 -20.88 10.16 20.43
CA ALA A 889 -20.48 9.33 21.55
C ALA A 889 -21.00 7.89 21.36
N VAL A 890 -20.31 6.90 21.92
CA VAL A 890 -20.82 5.51 21.99
C VAL A 890 -21.63 5.35 23.28
N SER A 891 -22.77 4.68 23.22
CA SER A 891 -23.56 4.34 24.39
C SER A 891 -22.90 3.20 25.16
N HIS A 892 -22.25 3.48 26.30
CA HIS A 892 -21.63 2.47 27.15
C HIS A 892 -22.63 1.53 27.88
N LEU A 893 -23.93 1.68 27.63
CA LEU A 893 -24.97 0.70 28.00
C LEU A 893 -25.31 -0.27 26.87
N ASN A 894 -24.93 0.03 25.62
CA ASN A 894 -25.19 -0.77 24.44
C ASN A 894 -24.22 -0.37 23.32
N ASP A 895 -23.15 -1.16 23.14
CA ASP A 895 -22.06 -0.86 22.20
C ASP A 895 -22.52 -0.80 20.72
N ASP A 896 -23.70 -1.35 20.40
CA ASP A 896 -24.35 -1.25 19.09
C ASP A 896 -25.08 0.09 18.86
N VAL A 897 -25.06 1.03 19.82
CA VAL A 897 -25.77 2.32 19.75
C VAL A 897 -24.81 3.50 19.83
N LEU A 898 -24.80 4.29 18.76
CA LEU A 898 -24.20 5.62 18.70
C LEU A 898 -25.17 6.70 19.15
N VAL A 899 -24.62 7.82 19.62
CA VAL A 899 -25.34 9.01 20.06
C VAL A 899 -24.76 10.23 19.36
N ARG A 900 -25.55 10.89 18.51
CA ARG A 900 -25.25 12.15 17.80
C ARG A 900 -25.95 13.29 18.51
N ILE A 901 -25.24 14.33 18.91
CA ILE A 901 -25.81 15.53 19.53
C ILE A 901 -25.68 16.72 18.59
N GLU A 902 -26.79 17.40 18.33
CA GLU A 902 -26.92 18.55 17.43
C GLU A 902 -27.61 19.71 18.17
N SER A 903 -26.86 20.76 18.49
CA SER A 903 -27.30 21.97 19.22
C SER A 903 -27.98 21.73 20.57
N SER A 904 -29.25 21.32 20.56
CA SER A 904 -30.08 21.02 21.75
C SER A 904 -30.64 19.60 21.76
N THR A 905 -30.39 18.80 20.72
CA THR A 905 -31.13 17.55 20.49
C THR A 905 -30.17 16.37 20.42
N ALA A 906 -30.42 15.32 21.22
CA ALA A 906 -29.68 14.06 21.17
C ALA A 906 -30.44 13.03 20.33
N SER A 907 -29.77 12.47 19.34
CA SER A 907 -30.30 11.46 18.42
C SER A 907 -29.46 10.19 18.50
N PHE A 908 -30.11 9.04 18.63
CA PHE A 908 -29.49 7.74 18.81
C PHE A 908 -29.57 6.95 17.50
N PHE A 909 -28.48 6.26 17.15
CA PHE A 909 -28.27 5.62 15.86
C PHE A 909 -27.71 4.21 16.05
N SER A 910 -28.03 3.30 15.13
CA SER A 910 -27.43 1.97 15.05
C SER A 910 -25.97 2.06 14.59
N TRP A 911 -25.03 1.45 15.31
CA TRP A 911 -23.61 1.40 14.92
C TRP A 911 -23.41 0.71 13.56
N LYS A 912 -24.19 -0.35 13.28
CA LYS A 912 -23.98 -1.21 12.10
C LYS A 912 -24.71 -0.74 10.84
N THR A 913 -25.69 0.15 10.97
CA THR A 913 -26.48 0.66 9.82
C THR A 913 -26.52 2.18 9.70
N LEU A 914 -26.09 2.92 10.74
CA LEU A 914 -26.28 4.38 10.87
C LEU A 914 -27.72 4.86 10.69
N GLU A 915 -28.70 3.95 10.87
CA GLU A 915 -30.11 4.31 10.91
C GLU A 915 -30.47 4.94 12.26
N ARG A 916 -31.26 6.01 12.23
CA ARG A 916 -31.67 6.74 13.43
C ARG A 916 -32.74 5.95 14.19
N ILE A 917 -32.36 5.42 15.34
CA ILE A 917 -33.23 4.70 16.26
C ILE A 917 -34.27 5.66 16.88
N ARG A 918 -33.82 6.81 17.40
CA ARG A 918 -34.70 7.79 18.08
C ARG A 918 -34.04 9.17 18.27
N SER A 919 -34.83 10.17 18.68
CA SER A 919 -34.35 11.50 19.08
C SER A 919 -35.05 11.99 20.36
N VAL A 920 -34.38 12.86 21.12
CA VAL A 920 -34.81 13.46 22.38
C VAL A 920 -34.31 14.91 22.43
N ASP A 921 -35.12 15.86 22.91
CA ASP A 921 -34.67 17.25 23.06
C ASP A 921 -34.15 17.50 24.49
N LEU A 922 -33.01 18.18 24.59
CA LEU A 922 -32.28 18.46 25.82
C LEU A 922 -32.58 19.88 26.36
N ALA A 923 -33.72 20.47 25.99
CA ALA A 923 -34.15 21.77 26.48
C ALA A 923 -34.85 21.63 27.86
N PRO A 924 -34.49 22.47 28.86
CA PRO A 924 -34.76 23.91 28.78
C PRO A 924 -33.51 24.79 28.77
N THR A 925 -32.31 24.23 28.54
CA THR A 925 -31.09 25.02 28.39
C THR A 925 -31.13 25.78 27.06
N GLN A 926 -31.24 27.11 27.09
CA GLN A 926 -31.24 27.97 25.89
C GLN A 926 -29.86 28.07 25.21
N ASN A 927 -28.98 27.10 25.48
CA ASN A 927 -27.55 27.16 25.25
C ASN A 927 -27.18 26.16 24.16
N ASN A 928 -26.35 26.59 23.21
CA ASN A 928 -25.87 25.72 22.14
C ASN A 928 -24.78 24.79 22.70
N ILE A 929 -24.95 23.47 22.60
CA ILE A 929 -23.96 22.50 23.08
C ILE A 929 -22.72 22.54 22.17
N GLU A 930 -21.57 22.92 22.72
CA GLU A 930 -20.30 23.07 22.01
C GLU A 930 -19.43 21.80 22.10
N SER A 931 -19.51 21.08 23.23
CA SER A 931 -18.75 19.83 23.43
C SER A 931 -19.53 18.76 24.21
N VAL A 932 -19.16 17.51 23.96
CA VAL A 932 -19.76 16.30 24.53
C VAL A 932 -18.62 15.37 24.92
N ALA A 933 -18.70 14.77 26.10
CA ALA A 933 -17.77 13.75 26.56
C ALA A 933 -18.54 12.51 27.02
N ALA A 934 -18.22 11.37 26.41
CA ALA A 934 -18.51 10.07 27.00
C ALA A 934 -17.54 9.86 28.16
N LEU A 935 -18.08 9.70 29.36
CA LEU A 935 -17.29 9.46 30.56
C LEU A 935 -16.96 7.96 30.61
N GLN A 936 -15.82 7.55 31.19
CA GLN A 936 -15.52 6.13 31.46
C GLN A 936 -16.37 5.54 32.61
N HIS A 937 -17.63 5.96 32.70
CA HIS A 937 -18.66 5.44 33.59
C HIS A 937 -19.89 5.13 32.73
N PRO A 938 -20.38 3.89 32.70
CA PRO A 938 -21.27 3.42 31.61
C PRO A 938 -22.65 4.10 31.54
N GLN A 939 -23.00 4.85 32.59
CA GLN A 939 -24.34 5.38 32.82
C GLN A 939 -24.51 6.87 32.48
N TYR A 940 -23.44 7.65 32.35
CA TYR A 940 -23.55 9.12 32.31
C TYR A 940 -22.91 9.78 31.09
N LEU A 941 -23.62 10.77 30.54
CA LEU A 941 -23.23 11.62 29.43
C LEU A 941 -22.99 13.05 29.93
N PHE A 942 -21.91 13.69 29.50
CA PHE A 942 -21.61 15.08 29.89
C PHE A 942 -21.59 16.01 28.68
N THR A 943 -22.21 17.18 28.80
CA THR A 943 -22.29 18.19 27.74
C THR A 943 -21.91 19.57 28.26
N ALA A 944 -21.20 20.35 27.46
CA ALA A 944 -20.91 21.76 27.70
C ALA A 944 -21.54 22.62 26.61
N GLY A 945 -22.10 23.78 26.96
CA GLY A 945 -22.68 24.71 25.99
C GLY A 945 -22.61 26.16 26.43
N ARG A 946 -22.88 27.09 25.51
CA ARG A 946 -22.94 28.53 25.80
C ARG A 946 -24.28 29.12 25.42
N GLU A 947 -24.78 30.01 26.28
CA GLU A 947 -26.03 30.75 26.08
C GLU A 947 -25.96 31.65 24.84
N ARG A 948 -24.77 32.19 24.53
CA ARG A 948 -24.52 33.00 23.33
C ARG A 948 -23.17 32.64 22.70
N PRO A 949 -23.12 31.63 21.80
CA PRO A 949 -21.85 31.11 21.27
C PRO A 949 -21.01 32.14 20.49
N ASN A 950 -21.65 33.21 19.97
CA ASN A 950 -20.98 34.24 19.17
C ASN A 950 -20.50 35.46 20.00
N GLU A 951 -20.85 35.58 21.29
CA GLU A 951 -20.37 36.67 22.15
C GLU A 951 -19.12 36.24 22.95
N ARG A 952 -17.98 36.89 22.69
CA ARG A 952 -16.75 36.67 23.46
C ARG A 952 -16.97 37.02 24.93
N GLY A 953 -16.95 35.99 25.79
CA GLY A 953 -17.17 36.11 27.23
C GLY A 953 -18.47 35.48 27.74
N SER A 954 -19.31 34.89 26.88
CA SER A 954 -20.47 34.11 27.32
C SER A 954 -20.02 32.92 28.20
N PRO A 955 -20.59 32.75 29.41
CA PRO A 955 -20.18 31.67 30.32
C PRO A 955 -20.58 30.30 29.76
N THR A 956 -19.65 29.34 29.81
CA THR A 956 -19.94 27.95 29.45
C THR A 956 -20.68 27.26 30.59
N THR A 957 -21.90 26.78 30.33
CA THR A 957 -22.66 25.94 31.26
C THR A 957 -22.35 24.47 30.97
N TYR A 958 -22.35 23.66 32.02
CA TYR A 958 -22.07 22.23 31.93
C TYR A 958 -23.20 21.42 32.57
N HIS A 959 -23.56 20.30 31.96
CA HIS A 959 -24.68 19.46 32.36
C HIS A 959 -24.30 17.97 32.31
N LEU A 960 -24.77 17.19 33.29
CA LEU A 960 -24.68 15.72 33.31
C LEU A 960 -26.06 15.13 33.08
N TRP A 961 -26.13 14.10 32.24
CA TRP A 961 -27.34 13.38 31.87
C TRP A 961 -27.18 11.90 32.21
N ASP A 962 -28.21 11.25 32.75
CA ASP A 962 -28.24 9.79 32.93
C ASP A 962 -28.78 9.17 31.64
N PHE A 963 -28.04 8.21 31.06
CA PHE A 963 -28.43 7.54 29.84
C PHE A 963 -29.75 6.76 29.98
N ARG A 964 -30.10 6.32 31.18
CA ARG A 964 -31.36 5.59 31.43
C ARG A 964 -32.56 6.51 31.20
N ASP A 965 -32.51 7.74 31.71
CA ASP A 965 -33.60 8.72 31.51
C ASP A 965 -33.74 9.13 30.03
N LEU A 966 -32.62 9.19 29.29
CA LEU A 966 -32.61 9.47 27.84
C LEU A 966 -33.13 8.29 26.99
N LEU A 967 -32.91 7.04 27.43
CA LEU A 967 -33.29 5.84 26.69
C LEU A 967 -34.74 5.38 26.96
N PHE A 968 -35.29 5.61 28.16
CA PHE A 968 -36.57 5.02 28.58
C PHE A 968 -37.81 5.93 28.50
N GLN A 969 -37.68 7.25 28.32
CA GLN A 969 -38.85 8.11 28.05
C GLN A 969 -39.28 7.99 26.57
N ALA A 970 -40.58 7.92 26.29
CA ALA A 970 -41.10 7.54 24.96
C ALA A 970 -41.38 8.75 24.03
N ALA A 971 -40.85 8.71 22.81
CA ALA A 971 -41.28 9.53 21.66
C ALA A 971 -41.03 8.76 20.36
N LEU A 972 -41.94 8.92 19.38
CA LEU A 972 -42.07 8.04 18.20
C LEU A 972 -41.03 8.32 17.09
N THR A 973 -40.79 7.30 16.27
CA THR A 973 -39.93 7.36 15.09
C THR A 973 -40.57 8.19 13.97
N ASN A 974 -40.03 9.39 13.73
CA ASN A 974 -40.37 10.39 12.70
C ASN A 974 -41.52 11.38 13.00
N THR A 975 -41.21 12.43 13.77
CA THR A 975 -42.03 13.65 13.91
C THR A 975 -41.18 14.93 13.85
N SER A 976 -41.85 16.08 13.77
CA SER A 976 -41.27 17.43 13.74
C SER A 976 -40.63 17.83 15.09
N ARG A 977 -39.71 18.80 15.06
CA ARG A 977 -38.98 19.29 16.26
C ARG A 977 -39.91 19.83 17.37
N SER A 978 -41.17 20.16 17.06
CA SER A 978 -42.20 20.56 18.03
C SER A 978 -42.70 19.43 18.94
N ASP A 979 -42.47 18.16 18.56
CA ASP A 979 -43.14 17.00 19.13
C ASP A 979 -42.19 16.10 19.94
N LEU A 980 -40.95 16.57 20.18
CA LEU A 980 -39.94 15.86 20.95
C LEU A 980 -40.17 16.03 22.46
N VAL A 981 -39.98 14.93 23.21
CA VAL A 981 -40.02 14.96 24.68
C VAL A 981 -38.76 15.63 25.22
N ALA A 982 -38.96 16.66 26.04
CA ALA A 982 -37.91 17.43 26.69
C ALA A 982 -37.44 16.74 27.98
N VAL A 983 -36.16 16.36 28.05
CA VAL A 983 -35.54 15.72 29.22
C VAL A 983 -34.75 16.75 30.04
N LYS A 984 -34.75 16.62 31.37
CA LYS A 984 -33.99 17.49 32.27
C LYS A 984 -32.64 16.85 32.65
N PRO A 985 -31.56 17.64 32.81
CA PRO A 985 -30.27 17.11 33.22
C PRO A 985 -30.34 16.59 34.66
N ALA A 986 -29.62 15.49 34.93
CA ALA A 986 -29.48 14.91 36.26
C ALA A 986 -28.69 15.85 37.22
N LEU A 987 -27.82 16.68 36.65
CA LEU A 987 -27.03 17.68 37.39
C LEU A 987 -26.62 18.85 36.48
N GLU A 988 -26.69 20.07 37.03
CA GLU A 988 -26.29 21.31 36.36
C GLU A 988 -25.18 22.01 37.15
N PHE A 989 -24.05 22.27 36.49
CA PHE A 989 -22.86 22.86 37.09
C PHE A 989 -22.82 24.37 36.82
N GLY A 990 -23.66 25.13 37.51
CA GLY A 990 -23.84 26.59 37.32
C GLY A 990 -22.56 27.43 37.48
N ALA A 991 -22.33 28.03 38.65
CA ALA A 991 -21.18 28.91 38.86
C ALA A 991 -19.79 28.21 38.74
N LEU A 992 -19.77 26.88 38.69
CA LEU A 992 -18.55 26.10 38.48
C LEU A 992 -17.99 26.25 37.07
N GLY A 993 -18.86 26.42 36.05
CA GLY A 993 -18.45 26.47 34.65
C GLY A 993 -17.47 27.60 34.33
N LEU A 994 -17.52 28.70 35.10
CA LEU A 994 -16.57 29.81 35.02
C LEU A 994 -15.11 29.45 35.37
N LYS A 995 -14.87 28.28 35.98
CA LYS A 995 -13.54 27.79 36.37
C LYS A 995 -13.02 26.65 35.50
N VAL A 996 -13.81 26.15 34.56
CA VAL A 996 -13.46 25.02 33.70
C VAL A 996 -13.09 25.55 32.32
N GLU A 997 -11.86 25.28 31.88
CA GLU A 997 -11.44 25.57 30.50
C GLU A 997 -11.73 24.39 29.58
N SER A 998 -11.33 23.18 29.98
CA SER A 998 -11.61 21.94 29.24
C SER A 998 -11.82 20.76 30.18
N LEU A 999 -12.71 19.84 29.82
CA LEU A 999 -12.87 18.57 30.56
C LEU A 999 -11.86 17.55 30.02
N ILE A 1000 -11.22 16.82 30.92
CA ILE A 1000 -10.20 15.80 30.59
C ILE A 1000 -10.78 14.38 30.69
N GLY A 1001 -11.66 14.10 31.66
CA GLY A 1001 -12.29 12.79 31.80
C GLY A 1001 -12.97 12.58 33.16
N VAL A 1002 -13.27 11.32 33.49
CA VAL A 1002 -13.74 10.89 34.82
C VAL A 1002 -12.95 9.68 35.27
N ALA A 1003 -12.53 9.68 36.55
CA ALA A 1003 -11.97 8.51 37.20
C ALA A 1003 -12.71 8.25 38.52
N LYS A 1004 -13.21 7.02 38.70
CA LYS A 1004 -14.08 6.64 39.83
C LYS A 1004 -15.32 7.56 39.86
N GLU A 1005 -15.54 8.29 40.95
CA GLU A 1005 -16.66 9.24 41.13
C GLU A 1005 -16.26 10.71 40.93
N ARG A 1006 -15.14 10.98 40.24
CA ARG A 1006 -14.59 12.34 40.09
C ARG A 1006 -14.51 12.76 38.63
N ILE A 1007 -15.07 13.93 38.32
CA ILE A 1007 -14.78 14.66 37.07
C ILE A 1007 -13.39 15.26 37.16
N ILE A 1008 -12.65 15.25 36.03
CA ILE A 1008 -11.29 15.76 35.90
C ILE A 1008 -11.30 16.80 34.78
N PHE A 1009 -10.76 17.99 35.04
CA PHE A 1009 -10.80 19.13 34.14
C PHE A 1009 -9.56 20.01 34.25
N LEU A 1010 -9.23 20.69 33.17
CA LEU A 1010 -8.28 21.80 33.14
C LEU A 1010 -8.99 23.10 33.51
N THR A 1011 -8.34 23.95 34.29
CA THR A 1011 -8.77 25.33 34.56
C THR A 1011 -8.02 26.33 33.64
N PRO A 1012 -8.53 27.56 33.42
CA PRO A 1012 -7.90 28.57 32.55
C PRO A 1012 -6.47 29.01 32.94
N ASP A 1013 -6.02 28.63 34.14
CA ASP A 1013 -4.65 28.77 34.62
C ASP A 1013 -3.88 27.43 34.53
N ASN A 1014 -4.16 26.61 33.51
CA ASN A 1014 -3.47 25.37 33.16
C ASN A 1014 -3.35 24.31 34.29
N TRP A 1015 -4.22 24.34 35.31
CA TRP A 1015 -4.25 23.32 36.38
C TRP A 1015 -5.18 22.17 36.06
N VAL A 1016 -4.66 20.94 36.10
CA VAL A 1016 -5.48 19.72 36.16
C VAL A 1016 -6.11 19.65 37.55
N CYS A 1017 -7.42 19.66 37.58
CA CYS A 1017 -8.26 19.60 38.77
C CYS A 1017 -9.20 18.39 38.73
N SER A 1018 -9.70 17.96 39.88
CA SER A 1018 -10.87 17.07 39.95
C SER A 1018 -11.92 17.58 40.94
N ALA A 1019 -13.18 17.13 40.78
CA ALA A 1019 -14.27 17.41 41.71
C ALA A 1019 -15.15 16.16 41.90
N GLN A 1020 -15.70 15.99 43.11
CA GLN A 1020 -16.54 14.82 43.43
C GLN A 1020 -17.96 14.99 42.88
N VAL A 1021 -18.47 13.99 42.17
CA VAL A 1021 -19.87 13.94 41.74
C VAL A 1021 -20.67 13.19 42.81
N GLY A 1022 -21.35 13.93 43.70
CA GLY A 1022 -22.15 13.35 44.79
C GLY A 1022 -23.45 12.73 44.28
N LEU A 1023 -23.45 11.41 44.01
CA LEU A 1023 -24.55 10.68 43.35
C LEU A 1023 -25.40 9.81 44.31
N SER A 1024 -25.41 10.06 45.62
CA SER A 1024 -26.32 9.36 46.54
C SER A 1024 -27.78 9.79 46.32
N GLU A 1025 -28.69 8.81 46.26
CA GLU A 1025 -30.11 8.99 45.86
C GLU A 1025 -30.96 9.86 46.82
N SER A 1026 -30.44 10.24 48.00
CA SER A 1026 -31.20 10.93 49.05
C SER A 1026 -31.51 12.42 48.80
N ASP A 1027 -30.72 13.11 47.98
CA ASP A 1027 -30.67 14.60 47.98
C ASP A 1027 -31.37 15.21 46.75
N LEU A 1028 -32.71 15.23 46.74
CA LEU A 1028 -33.57 15.65 45.62
C LEU A 1028 -33.53 17.15 45.19
N ASN A 1029 -32.61 17.97 45.69
CA ASN A 1029 -32.59 19.43 45.45
C ASN A 1029 -31.34 19.90 44.69
N THR A 1030 -31.51 20.28 43.41
CA THR A 1030 -30.42 20.51 42.44
C THR A 1030 -29.51 21.69 42.78
N THR A 1031 -30.05 22.80 43.29
CA THR A 1031 -29.26 24.01 43.66
C THR A 1031 -28.36 23.81 44.87
N ALA A 1032 -28.66 22.86 45.76
CA ALA A 1032 -27.80 22.51 46.89
C ALA A 1032 -26.66 21.56 46.49
N ARG A 1033 -26.80 20.83 45.36
CA ARG A 1033 -25.76 19.94 44.83
C ARG A 1033 -24.65 20.74 44.13
N SER A 1034 -24.98 21.76 43.34
CA SER A 1034 -24.00 22.51 42.54
C SER A 1034 -23.01 23.32 43.40
N SER A 1035 -23.44 23.85 44.56
CA SER A 1035 -22.57 24.55 45.51
C SER A 1035 -21.56 23.62 46.19
N ARG A 1036 -22.01 22.45 46.69
CA ARG A 1036 -21.13 21.43 47.31
C ARG A 1036 -20.06 20.93 46.34
N ILE A 1037 -20.37 20.80 45.05
CA ILE A 1037 -19.39 20.39 44.03
C ILE A 1037 -18.29 21.45 43.87
N ALA A 1038 -18.63 22.75 43.93
CA ALA A 1038 -17.66 23.83 43.88
C ALA A 1038 -16.71 23.88 45.10
N GLU A 1039 -17.16 23.38 46.25
CA GLU A 1039 -16.33 23.18 47.44
C GLU A 1039 -15.46 21.91 47.36
N SER A 1040 -15.79 20.97 46.46
CA SER A 1040 -15.08 19.69 46.28
C SER A 1040 -13.92 19.73 45.27
N VAL A 1041 -13.65 20.89 44.66
CA VAL A 1041 -12.59 21.03 43.63
C VAL A 1041 -11.20 20.92 44.25
N VAL A 1042 -10.40 20.00 43.72
CA VAL A 1042 -9.02 19.70 44.13
C VAL A 1042 -8.07 19.95 42.95
N ARG A 1043 -7.05 20.79 43.14
CA ARG A 1043 -5.93 20.96 42.20
C ARG A 1043 -4.93 19.81 42.35
N HIS A 1044 -4.55 19.19 41.24
CA HIS A 1044 -3.61 18.07 41.20
C HIS A 1044 -2.20 18.52 40.81
N PHE A 1045 -2.03 18.94 39.56
CA PHE A 1045 -0.77 19.43 39.02
C PHE A 1045 -1.01 20.44 37.88
N PHE A 1046 -0.01 21.26 37.62
CA PHE A 1046 -0.01 22.29 36.59
C PHE A 1046 0.63 21.76 35.29
N ILE A 1047 0.12 22.20 34.14
CA ILE A 1047 0.69 21.92 32.81
C ILE A 1047 1.46 23.17 32.35
N PRO A 1048 2.77 23.09 32.05
CA PRO A 1048 3.51 24.22 31.52
C PRO A 1048 2.94 24.72 30.17
N ASP A 1049 2.92 26.04 29.98
CA ASP A 1049 2.35 26.68 28.78
C ASP A 1049 2.98 26.21 27.46
N GLU A 1050 4.22 25.71 27.50
CA GLU A 1050 4.89 25.07 26.36
C GLU A 1050 4.12 23.85 25.84
N TRP A 1051 3.38 23.15 26.70
CA TRP A 1051 2.51 22.04 26.31
C TRP A 1051 1.15 22.53 25.79
N SER A 1052 0.60 23.63 26.31
CA SER A 1052 -0.74 24.15 25.96
C SER A 1052 -0.79 25.04 24.70
N SER A 1053 0.09 24.81 23.72
CA SER A 1053 0.22 25.67 22.53
C SER A 1053 -1.07 25.71 21.68
N LEU A 1054 -1.64 26.91 21.51
CA LEU A 1054 -2.86 27.19 20.72
C LEU A 1054 -2.83 26.69 19.27
N VAL A 1055 -1.67 26.32 18.73
CA VAL A 1055 -1.47 25.86 17.34
C VAL A 1055 -1.60 24.33 17.20
N HIS A 1056 -1.49 23.58 18.30
CA HIS A 1056 -1.55 22.11 18.28
C HIS A 1056 -2.45 21.58 19.40
N ARG A 1057 -3.51 20.87 19.02
CA ARG A 1057 -4.47 20.26 19.95
C ARG A 1057 -3.75 19.18 20.79
N VAL A 1058 -3.54 19.47 22.07
CA VAL A 1058 -3.05 18.46 23.03
C VAL A 1058 -4.11 17.38 23.15
N LEU A 1059 -3.71 16.12 22.92
CA LEU A 1059 -4.58 14.98 23.21
C LEU A 1059 -4.33 14.59 24.66
N VAL A 1060 -5.38 14.64 25.48
CA VAL A 1060 -5.34 14.27 26.89
C VAL A 1060 -6.34 13.15 27.13
N ASP A 1061 -5.91 12.08 27.80
CA ASP A 1061 -6.75 10.93 28.15
C ASP A 1061 -6.47 10.44 29.57
N VAL A 1062 -7.44 9.75 30.19
CA VAL A 1062 -7.34 9.20 31.54
C VAL A 1062 -7.62 7.70 31.49
N ARG A 1063 -6.63 6.88 31.87
CA ARG A 1063 -6.82 5.43 31.96
C ARG A 1063 -7.69 5.06 33.16
N ARG A 1064 -8.36 3.90 33.10
CA ARG A 1064 -9.11 3.30 34.24
C ARG A 1064 -8.29 3.18 35.54
N SER A 1065 -6.96 3.12 35.43
CA SER A 1065 -5.98 3.13 36.52
C SER A 1065 -5.81 4.50 37.22
N GLY A 1066 -6.32 5.59 36.65
CA GLY A 1066 -6.11 6.97 37.12
C GLY A 1066 -4.81 7.62 36.62
N GLU A 1067 -4.12 7.00 35.65
CA GLU A 1067 -2.99 7.60 34.94
C GLU A 1067 -3.51 8.62 33.91
N ILE A 1068 -2.92 9.82 33.86
CA ILE A 1068 -3.28 10.86 32.88
C ILE A 1068 -2.19 10.93 31.81
N ILE A 1069 -2.61 10.89 30.55
CA ILE A 1069 -1.73 10.85 29.38
C ILE A 1069 -1.85 12.16 28.62
N PHE A 1070 -0.72 12.73 28.21
CA PHE A 1070 -0.62 13.89 27.34
C PHE A 1070 0.18 13.51 26.09
N VAL A 1071 -0.37 13.80 24.90
CA VAL A 1071 0.33 13.64 23.63
C VAL A 1071 0.44 14.98 22.93
N LYS A 1072 1.66 15.31 22.48
CA LYS A 1072 1.96 16.53 21.74
C LYS A 1072 2.94 16.20 20.61
N ARG A 1073 2.46 16.23 19.36
CA ARG A 1073 3.22 15.79 18.18
C ARG A 1073 3.72 14.34 18.38
N THR A 1074 5.04 14.13 18.45
CA THR A 1074 5.71 12.83 18.67
C THR A 1074 6.03 12.56 20.16
N GLU A 1075 5.73 13.50 21.06
CA GLU A 1075 6.03 13.41 22.49
C GLU A 1075 4.84 12.86 23.28
N LEU A 1076 5.12 11.89 24.17
CA LEU A 1076 4.15 11.22 25.03
C LEU A 1076 4.58 11.38 26.50
N ALA A 1077 3.74 12.00 27.32
CA ALA A 1077 3.93 12.07 28.77
C ALA A 1077 2.82 11.30 29.49
N VAL A 1078 3.20 10.32 30.33
CA VAL A 1078 2.27 9.52 31.14
C VAL A 1078 2.46 9.85 32.61
N ILE A 1079 1.54 10.63 33.19
CA ILE A 1079 1.58 11.04 34.58
C ILE A 1079 0.90 9.95 35.43
N ARG A 1080 1.73 9.01 35.88
CA ARG A 1080 1.33 7.97 36.83
C ARG A 1080 0.99 8.58 38.19
N ARG A 1081 -0.12 8.12 38.80
CA ARG A 1081 -0.61 8.59 40.11
C ARG A 1081 -0.93 10.10 40.16
N GLY A 1082 -1.13 10.76 39.02
CA GLY A 1082 -1.37 12.21 38.95
C GLY A 1082 -2.58 12.68 39.76
N LEU A 1083 -3.60 11.84 39.92
CA LEU A 1083 -4.79 12.11 40.73
C LEU A 1083 -4.63 11.83 42.24
N GLU A 1084 -3.52 11.22 42.66
CA GLU A 1084 -3.23 10.93 44.08
C GLU A 1084 -2.42 12.04 44.76
N ILE A 1085 -1.86 12.96 43.98
CA ILE A 1085 -1.10 14.11 44.47
C ILE A 1085 -1.95 15.35 44.25
N THR A 1086 -1.92 16.27 45.21
CA THR A 1086 -2.63 17.55 45.16
C THR A 1086 -1.66 18.70 45.37
N GLU A 1087 -2.07 19.92 45.01
CA GLU A 1087 -1.34 21.16 45.31
C GLU A 1087 -0.99 21.31 46.81
N ARG A 1088 -1.73 20.64 47.70
CA ARG A 1088 -1.53 20.64 49.16
C ARG A 1088 -0.82 19.38 49.70
N GLY A 1089 -0.34 18.49 48.84
CA GLY A 1089 0.35 17.25 49.20
C GLY A 1089 -0.36 15.97 48.78
N ALA A 1090 0.14 14.81 49.23
CA ALA A 1090 -0.40 13.49 48.88
C ALA A 1090 -1.78 13.22 49.50
N PHE A 1091 -2.71 12.69 48.71
CA PHE A 1091 -4.10 12.46 49.08
C PHE A 1091 -4.29 11.11 49.78
N ASN A 1092 -4.46 11.12 51.11
CA ASN A 1092 -4.81 9.92 51.87
C ASN A 1092 -6.32 9.66 51.82
N ALA A 1093 -6.74 8.62 51.09
CA ALA A 1093 -8.13 8.18 51.02
C ALA A 1093 -8.57 7.41 52.28
N ARG A 1094 -8.72 8.08 53.43
CA ARG A 1094 -9.38 7.56 54.64
C ARG A 1094 -9.79 8.68 55.62
N SER A 1095 -11.08 9.04 55.63
CA SER A 1095 -11.80 9.50 56.85
C SER A 1095 -13.29 9.74 56.58
N THR A 1096 -14.11 8.70 56.70
CA THR A 1096 -15.54 8.85 56.98
C THR A 1096 -15.76 9.05 58.48
N SER A 1097 -15.69 10.29 58.97
CA SER A 1097 -16.25 10.65 60.29
C SER A 1097 -16.33 12.18 60.51
N SER A 1098 -17.55 12.66 60.71
CA SER A 1098 -17.97 13.87 61.46
C SER A 1098 -16.90 14.78 62.11
N SER A 1099 -16.91 16.09 61.81
CA SER A 1099 -17.42 17.14 62.74
C SER A 1099 -17.12 18.60 62.30
N LEU A 1100 -18.18 19.34 61.97
CA LEU A 1100 -18.52 20.73 62.39
C LEU A 1100 -17.44 21.82 62.68
N ILE A 1101 -17.70 23.01 62.09
CA ILE A 1101 -17.39 24.41 62.51
C ILE A 1101 -16.34 25.22 61.68
N PRO A 1102 -16.69 26.41 61.15
CA PRO A 1102 -15.82 27.34 60.38
C PRO A 1102 -15.37 28.58 61.22
N PRO A 1103 -14.88 29.69 60.62
CA PRO A 1103 -13.56 29.87 60.00
C PRO A 1103 -12.77 31.07 60.61
N ARG A 1104 -11.46 31.20 60.35
CA ARG A 1104 -10.74 32.49 60.51
C ARG A 1104 -9.65 32.74 59.46
N ARG A 1105 -9.80 33.86 58.74
CA ARG A 1105 -8.75 34.71 58.15
C ARG A 1105 -8.13 35.61 59.24
N PRO A 1106 -7.10 36.46 58.97
CA PRO A 1106 -6.09 36.45 57.90
C PRO A 1106 -4.64 36.59 58.48
N VAL A 1107 -3.64 36.84 57.62
CA VAL A 1107 -2.67 37.99 57.67
C VAL A 1107 -1.36 37.67 56.94
N ASP A 1108 -1.04 38.53 55.98
CA ASP A 1108 0.26 38.99 55.44
C ASP A 1108 1.55 38.17 55.70
N LYS A 1109 2.19 37.72 54.62
CA LYS A 1109 3.35 38.42 54.04
C LYS A 1109 3.66 37.97 52.61
#